data_AF-A0A6L8H5P2-F1
#
_entry.id   AF-A0A6L8H5P2-F1
#
_cell.length_a   1.000
_cell.length_b   1.000
_cell.length_c   1.000
_cell.angle_alpha   90.00
_cell.angle_beta   90.00
_cell.angle_gamma   90.00
#
_symmetry.space_group_name_H-M   'P 1'
#
loop_
_entity.id
_entity.type
_entity.pdbx_description
1 polymer ?
#
loop_
_entity_poly.entity_id
_entity_poly.type
_entity_poly.pdbx_seq_one_letter_code
_entity_poly.pdbx_strand_id
1 'polypeptide(L)'
;MVRVLREVMARVSAGELKPIVHSRWPLAEAGAALRFMRSARHLGKIVVTAPPLLNGRLRQDRTYLVTGGLGGIGCAVAEWLADKGAGTIVLNGRRDPDEAAEETINALRERGVTVQVELADVSDAAAVDRMLERMDRELPPLGGVIHSVGVLSDAALTNQNWESFEKVLWPKILGGWHLHRATVDRDLDFFILFSSRVGVMGNPGQANHAAANAFLDQLAGHRRAMGLPAQAIAWGAWSEIGEAAEQKERIERRRAALGGRWFTPQQGLKALENLVRQDATTSVVMSMDWSVFAEAVADRPPLLEDLLSAVAEGKTDAVAASGDLLSRLRQTPAGTHEELLVSFLQREVQAVLRLPSTPAPTVGFFDLGMDSLMAVELRNRLNRAFSDEYTAPNTVVFDYPDIAALARHLVEALGEIGSAPAPQAQPEPLPAVRPEDDGIAIVGMACRFPGAPDLSAFWRLLEAGVNAVTDRRPGTDAWSDLARDIPTGYAAYCRGAFVDEIDKFDAGFFRITPIDARNLDPRHRMLLETSWQALEDAGMDPDRLRGSRTGIYAGIGTSEYRDLMTTTDYGISYLGTAPSMAVGRIAFHLGLEGPTVPVELNCASSLVALHHAVAGLQRGEVNMALVGGASAILSTGIIREMADLGMLSRTGACRTFDASADGFARGEGCGIIVLKRLAEAKADGDRIWGVIRGSAVNQNGASAGPTVPNGPVQERVIEEALSRAGVSPSDVDYLEAHGSASELGDTIEVQSAAAVYGKGRKADHALLIGSVKTNIGHLEPAAGVAGLIKVILAMNQGVIPRHLHFRDPNPNLEWDRLPVRVTSEATDWPVHPDRPPFAAVSAFGISGTNAHVVVEGNGTGDGVGSRHQPAGGAQPVAVDLPEPVKDLPLAKEGLGARKTRFLPLSGKSDGALRELASRYLSWLDEHALSSGDDTDPLLADMAWTAGVGRSHFNHRAGVVFRDAASLREGLRKLETGRQTEPRAPAKVAFAYTGQAGQWAGMGHALYESEPVVRAVLDRCDSVLREAQDDSLLDVLFGQAPGDPNDAARIQPAIYALECALTALWASIGIRPSVVVGHNLGELAAAQAAWMFGLEDGLRFAAARGALIGGLPEVGAQTAALDDLQATLDGIAIAPPSLTLVSSMTGKVVEPGKTLDPAYWRCQASEPTATDRCAETVVDLGVETIVQIGPRTTPASAADNGEAPVVLSCLPGTFVEAVAGAYEAGLPVSFAGLFAGEARRRIALPGYPFQRRRYWIATQNRQ
;
A
#
# COMPACT_ATOMS: atom_id res chain seq x y z
N MET A 1 -70.54 -31.83 -56.21
CA MET A 1 -69.51 -31.42 -55.24
C MET A 1 -68.15 -31.17 -55.90
N VAL A 2 -67.58 -32.13 -56.64
CA VAL A 2 -66.28 -31.97 -57.34
C VAL A 2 -66.26 -30.80 -58.34
N ARG A 3 -67.31 -30.60 -59.14
CA ARG A 3 -67.42 -29.47 -60.08
C ARG A 3 -67.40 -28.10 -59.37
N VAL A 4 -68.17 -27.96 -58.29
CA VAL A 4 -68.24 -26.73 -57.48
C VAL A 4 -66.88 -26.43 -56.82
N LEU A 5 -66.19 -27.45 -56.29
CA LEU A 5 -64.85 -27.30 -55.74
C LEU A 5 -63.84 -26.87 -56.82
N ARG A 6 -63.93 -27.43 -58.03
CA ARG A 6 -63.03 -27.08 -59.15
C ARG A 6 -63.23 -25.63 -59.60
N GLU A 7 -64.48 -25.17 -59.61
CA GLU A 7 -64.86 -23.80 -59.96
C GLU A 7 -64.45 -22.79 -58.88
N VAL A 8 -64.58 -23.15 -57.60
CA VAL A 8 -64.04 -22.37 -56.47
C VAL A 8 -62.51 -22.28 -56.55
N MET A 9 -61.82 -23.40 -56.80
CA MET A 9 -60.36 -23.42 -56.92
C MET A 9 -59.86 -22.62 -58.12
N ALA A 10 -60.55 -22.68 -59.27
CA ALA A 10 -60.20 -21.85 -60.43
C ALA A 10 -60.30 -20.35 -60.12
N ARG A 11 -61.32 -19.94 -59.37
CA ARG A 11 -61.49 -18.53 -58.93
C ARG A 11 -60.49 -18.11 -57.85
N VAL A 12 -60.05 -19.03 -56.99
CA VAL A 12 -58.93 -18.79 -56.06
C VAL A 12 -57.62 -18.61 -56.82
N SER A 13 -57.32 -19.48 -57.79
CA SER A 13 -56.12 -19.39 -58.63
C SER A 13 -56.10 -18.14 -59.51
N ALA A 14 -57.26 -17.65 -59.95
CA ALA A 14 -57.40 -16.38 -60.67
C ALA A 14 -57.35 -15.14 -59.75
N GLY A 15 -57.24 -15.32 -58.42
CA GLY A 15 -57.20 -14.24 -57.43
C GLY A 15 -58.56 -13.58 -57.15
N GLU A 16 -59.65 -14.06 -57.77
CA GLU A 16 -61.02 -13.56 -57.57
C GLU A 16 -61.60 -13.92 -56.20
N LEU A 17 -61.14 -15.04 -55.62
CA LEU A 17 -61.47 -15.46 -54.27
C LEU A 17 -60.18 -15.49 -53.44
N LYS A 18 -60.12 -14.66 -52.39
CA LYS A 18 -59.03 -14.73 -51.41
C LYS A 18 -59.33 -15.83 -50.39
N PRO A 19 -58.46 -16.85 -50.24
CA PRO A 19 -58.61 -17.83 -49.17
C PRO A 19 -58.62 -17.13 -47.82
N ILE A 20 -59.42 -17.64 -46.89
CA ILE A 20 -59.36 -17.19 -45.49
C ILE A 20 -57.95 -17.52 -44.98
N VAL A 21 -57.36 -16.59 -44.23
CA VAL A 21 -56.12 -16.84 -43.49
C VAL A 21 -56.31 -18.11 -42.69
N HIS A 22 -55.37 -19.05 -42.78
CA HIS A 22 -55.48 -20.31 -42.05
C HIS A 22 -54.11 -20.75 -41.54
N SER A 23 -54.14 -21.48 -40.43
CA SER A 23 -52.97 -22.12 -39.84
C SER A 23 -53.13 -23.62 -40.04
N ARG A 24 -52.16 -24.24 -40.73
CA ARG A 24 -52.14 -25.68 -40.98
C ARG A 24 -51.39 -26.39 -39.85
N TRP A 25 -52.00 -27.41 -39.26
CA TRP A 25 -51.43 -28.22 -38.18
C TRP A 25 -51.42 -29.71 -38.58
N PRO A 26 -50.37 -30.46 -38.29
CA PRO A 26 -50.38 -31.91 -38.39
C PRO A 26 -51.50 -32.54 -37.57
N LEU A 27 -52.05 -33.67 -38.03
CA LEU A 27 -53.01 -34.47 -37.24
C LEU A 27 -52.42 -34.90 -35.89
N ALA A 28 -51.11 -35.18 -35.82
CA ALA A 28 -50.42 -35.52 -34.58
C ALA A 28 -50.40 -34.35 -33.56
N GLU A 29 -50.50 -33.11 -34.03
CA GLU A 29 -50.50 -31.92 -33.19
C GLU A 29 -51.92 -31.39 -32.94
N ALA A 30 -52.97 -32.17 -33.21
CA ALA A 30 -54.37 -31.74 -33.04
C ALA A 30 -54.67 -31.19 -31.63
N GLY A 31 -54.05 -31.76 -30.58
CA GLY A 31 -54.18 -31.24 -29.22
C GLY A 31 -53.56 -29.84 -29.04
N ALA A 32 -52.39 -29.59 -29.64
CA ALA A 32 -51.76 -28.27 -29.63
C ALA A 32 -52.55 -27.26 -30.49
N ALA A 33 -53.05 -27.69 -31.65
CA ALA A 33 -53.93 -26.91 -32.51
C ALA A 33 -55.22 -26.49 -31.78
N LEU A 34 -55.83 -27.39 -31.00
CA LEU A 34 -57.00 -27.10 -30.19
C LEU A 34 -56.69 -26.18 -29.00
N ARG A 35 -55.51 -26.29 -28.38
CA ARG A 35 -55.05 -25.33 -27.36
C ARG A 35 -54.79 -23.94 -27.96
N PHE A 36 -54.19 -23.88 -29.14
CA PHE A 36 -54.00 -22.64 -29.90
C PHE A 36 -55.33 -22.00 -30.28
N MET A 37 -56.30 -22.82 -30.70
CA MET A 37 -57.69 -22.40 -30.91
C MET A 37 -58.30 -21.81 -29.64
N ARG A 38 -58.17 -22.50 -28.50
CA ARG A 38 -58.70 -22.10 -27.19
C ARG A 38 -58.09 -20.80 -26.66
N SER A 39 -56.87 -20.46 -27.07
CA SER A 39 -56.19 -19.23 -26.68
C SER A 39 -56.70 -17.95 -27.37
N ALA A 40 -57.60 -18.09 -28.36
CA ALA A 40 -58.14 -17.00 -29.20
C ALA A 40 -57.09 -16.13 -29.93
N ARG A 41 -55.85 -16.63 -30.08
CA ARG A 41 -54.73 -15.92 -30.73
C ARG A 41 -54.63 -16.16 -32.25
N HIS A 42 -55.59 -16.84 -32.88
CA HIS A 42 -55.56 -17.13 -34.32
C HIS A 42 -56.35 -16.07 -35.11
N LEU A 43 -55.74 -15.51 -36.16
CA LEU A 43 -56.39 -14.55 -37.07
C LEU A 43 -57.26 -15.24 -38.15
N GLY A 44 -57.37 -16.58 -38.13
CA GLY A 44 -57.96 -17.36 -39.23
C GLY A 44 -58.24 -18.84 -38.92
N LYS A 45 -58.69 -19.64 -39.90
CA LYS A 45 -59.11 -21.04 -39.66
C LYS A 45 -57.93 -21.95 -39.26
N ILE A 46 -58.15 -22.86 -38.33
CA ILE A 46 -57.19 -23.93 -38.01
C ILE A 46 -57.54 -25.16 -38.85
N VAL A 47 -56.59 -25.60 -39.69
CA VAL A 47 -56.75 -26.74 -40.59
C VAL A 47 -55.85 -27.87 -40.11
N VAL A 48 -56.44 -29.01 -39.77
CA VAL A 48 -55.67 -30.20 -39.39
C VAL A 48 -55.45 -31.06 -40.64
N THR A 49 -54.21 -31.39 -40.96
CA THR A 49 -53.86 -32.18 -42.14
C THR A 49 -53.32 -33.55 -41.82
N ALA A 50 -53.71 -34.54 -42.61
CA ALA A 50 -53.20 -35.90 -42.53
C ALA A 50 -51.71 -35.95 -42.90
N PRO A 51 -50.93 -36.84 -42.27
CA PRO A 51 -49.54 -37.05 -42.61
C PRO A 51 -49.39 -37.60 -44.04
N PRO A 52 -48.30 -37.26 -44.75
CA PRO A 52 -48.10 -37.61 -46.16
C PRO A 52 -48.03 -39.13 -46.43
N LEU A 53 -47.67 -39.94 -45.43
CA LEU A 53 -47.63 -41.41 -45.52
C LEU A 53 -48.79 -42.10 -44.79
N LEU A 54 -49.94 -41.44 -44.61
CA LEU A 54 -51.10 -42.03 -43.90
C LEU A 54 -51.51 -43.39 -44.49
N ASN A 55 -51.51 -43.51 -45.84
CA ASN A 55 -51.86 -44.75 -46.55
C ASN A 55 -50.64 -45.64 -46.86
N GLY A 56 -49.46 -45.31 -46.33
CA GLY A 56 -48.23 -46.07 -46.49
C GLY A 56 -47.56 -46.01 -47.87
N ARG A 57 -48.03 -45.14 -48.79
CA ARG A 57 -47.47 -44.94 -50.14
C ARG A 57 -47.45 -43.46 -50.53
N LEU A 58 -46.45 -43.09 -51.33
CA LEU A 58 -46.26 -41.78 -51.94
C LEU A 58 -47.03 -41.66 -53.27
N ARG A 59 -47.12 -40.43 -53.78
CA ARG A 59 -47.80 -40.12 -55.04
C ARG A 59 -46.89 -40.50 -56.22
N GLN A 60 -47.34 -41.44 -57.04
CA GLN A 60 -46.60 -41.90 -58.22
C GLN A 60 -46.53 -40.85 -59.35
N ASP A 61 -47.42 -39.86 -59.35
CA ASP A 61 -47.46 -38.75 -60.32
C ASP A 61 -46.56 -37.56 -59.93
N ARG A 62 -45.62 -37.74 -58.99
CA ARG A 62 -44.80 -36.67 -58.41
C ARG A 62 -43.30 -36.96 -58.45
N THR A 63 -42.52 -35.88 -58.41
CA THR A 63 -41.05 -35.89 -58.33
C THR A 63 -40.56 -35.61 -56.91
N TYR A 64 -39.57 -36.37 -56.42
CA TYR A 64 -38.99 -36.19 -55.10
C TYR A 64 -37.50 -35.86 -55.19
N LEU A 65 -37.10 -34.68 -54.69
CA LEU A 65 -35.74 -34.16 -54.73
C LEU A 65 -34.97 -34.52 -53.46
N VAL A 66 -33.78 -35.11 -53.59
CA VAL A 66 -32.86 -35.38 -52.49
C VAL A 66 -31.55 -34.63 -52.74
N THR A 67 -31.27 -33.59 -51.95
CA THR A 67 -29.99 -32.85 -52.03
C THR A 67 -28.96 -33.47 -51.10
N GLY A 68 -27.72 -33.58 -51.56
CA GLY A 68 -26.77 -34.54 -50.98
C GLY A 68 -27.07 -35.98 -51.43
N GLY A 69 -27.87 -36.13 -52.50
CA GLY A 69 -28.43 -37.41 -52.97
C GLY A 69 -27.39 -38.41 -53.46
N LEU A 70 -26.20 -37.94 -53.81
CA LEU A 70 -25.07 -38.78 -54.25
C LEU A 70 -24.17 -39.26 -53.09
N GLY A 71 -24.46 -38.86 -51.84
CA GLY A 71 -23.76 -39.40 -50.67
C GLY A 71 -24.48 -40.63 -50.11
N GLY A 72 -23.80 -41.43 -49.29
CA GLY A 72 -24.35 -42.70 -48.78
C GLY A 72 -25.73 -42.59 -48.09
N ILE A 73 -25.98 -41.52 -47.31
CA ILE A 73 -27.31 -41.27 -46.72
C ILE A 73 -28.34 -40.90 -47.80
N GLY A 74 -27.96 -40.11 -48.81
CA GLY A 74 -28.81 -39.74 -49.93
C GLY A 74 -29.25 -40.94 -50.77
N CYS A 75 -28.33 -41.86 -51.06
CA CYS A 75 -28.60 -43.13 -51.75
C CYS A 75 -29.58 -44.01 -50.96
N ALA A 76 -29.35 -44.20 -49.65
CA ALA A 76 -30.25 -44.95 -48.77
C ALA A 76 -31.66 -44.34 -48.70
N VAL A 77 -31.76 -43.02 -48.71
CA VAL A 77 -33.06 -42.31 -48.76
C VAL A 77 -33.74 -42.47 -50.12
N ALA A 78 -32.99 -42.52 -51.23
CA ALA A 78 -33.53 -42.78 -52.56
C ALA A 78 -34.15 -44.19 -52.67
N GLU A 79 -33.51 -45.20 -52.09
CA GLU A 79 -34.09 -46.55 -51.96
C GLU A 79 -35.39 -46.55 -51.16
N TRP A 80 -35.42 -45.82 -50.04
CA TRP A 80 -36.63 -45.67 -49.24
C TRP A 80 -37.76 -44.97 -50.00
N LEU A 81 -37.46 -43.92 -50.78
CA LEU A 81 -38.46 -43.25 -51.63
C LEU A 81 -39.04 -44.21 -52.68
N ALA A 82 -38.19 -45.03 -53.31
CA ALA A 82 -38.62 -46.06 -54.25
C ALA A 82 -39.52 -47.11 -53.58
N ASP A 83 -39.17 -47.58 -52.38
CA ASP A 83 -39.99 -48.53 -51.59
C ASP A 83 -41.38 -47.97 -51.25
N LYS A 84 -41.48 -46.65 -51.06
CA LYS A 84 -42.77 -45.98 -50.80
C LYS A 84 -43.54 -45.61 -52.06
N GLY A 85 -43.01 -45.92 -53.24
CA GLY A 85 -43.70 -45.75 -54.52
C GLY A 85 -43.57 -44.35 -55.13
N ALA A 86 -42.44 -43.67 -54.90
CA ALA A 86 -42.09 -42.45 -55.65
C ALA A 86 -42.04 -42.73 -57.16
N GLY A 87 -42.64 -41.87 -57.99
CA GLY A 87 -42.63 -42.02 -59.45
C GLY A 87 -41.31 -41.59 -60.09
N THR A 88 -40.83 -40.40 -59.70
CA THR A 88 -39.54 -39.84 -60.14
C THR A 88 -38.73 -39.39 -58.94
N ILE A 89 -37.44 -39.76 -58.91
CA ILE A 89 -36.47 -39.34 -57.88
C ILE A 89 -35.38 -38.51 -58.53
N VAL A 90 -35.10 -37.33 -57.98
CA VAL A 90 -33.99 -36.47 -58.41
C VAL A 90 -32.93 -36.46 -57.32
N LEU A 91 -31.72 -36.91 -57.65
CA LEU A 91 -30.56 -36.85 -56.77
C LEU A 91 -29.70 -35.65 -57.13
N ASN A 92 -29.54 -34.73 -56.19
CA ASN A 92 -28.73 -33.54 -56.38
C ASN A 92 -27.37 -33.64 -55.67
N GLY A 93 -26.32 -33.22 -56.37
CA GLY A 93 -24.94 -33.16 -55.87
C GLY A 93 -24.12 -32.07 -56.57
N ARG A 94 -22.84 -31.94 -56.17
CA ARG A 94 -21.88 -30.98 -56.76
C ARG A 94 -20.86 -31.63 -57.70
N ARG A 95 -20.85 -32.96 -57.74
CA ARG A 95 -19.93 -33.80 -58.50
C ARG A 95 -20.75 -34.88 -59.19
N ASP A 96 -20.25 -35.42 -60.28
CA ASP A 96 -20.81 -36.61 -60.90
C ASP A 96 -20.90 -37.78 -59.89
N PRO A 97 -21.85 -38.72 -60.05
CA PRO A 97 -21.97 -39.89 -59.18
C PRO A 97 -20.67 -40.71 -59.20
N ASP A 98 -20.25 -41.18 -58.03
CA ASP A 98 -19.19 -42.17 -57.94
C ASP A 98 -19.72 -43.59 -58.19
N GLU A 99 -18.83 -44.58 -58.26
CA GLU A 99 -19.17 -45.97 -58.60
C GLU A 99 -20.30 -46.54 -57.72
N ALA A 100 -20.27 -46.26 -56.42
CA ALA A 100 -21.31 -46.72 -55.48
C ALA A 100 -22.67 -45.99 -55.68
N ALA A 101 -22.65 -44.69 -55.99
CA ALA A 101 -23.85 -43.95 -56.33
C ALA A 101 -24.43 -44.40 -57.68
N GLU A 102 -23.59 -44.68 -58.68
CA GLU A 102 -24.00 -45.22 -59.98
C GLU A 102 -24.65 -46.59 -59.85
N GLU A 103 -24.08 -47.51 -59.06
CA GLU A 103 -24.67 -48.81 -58.74
C GLU A 103 -26.08 -48.65 -58.15
N THR A 104 -26.24 -47.75 -57.18
CA THR A 104 -27.54 -47.49 -56.56
C THR A 104 -28.54 -46.91 -57.57
N ILE A 105 -28.13 -45.93 -58.38
CA ILE A 105 -28.99 -45.31 -59.41
C ILE A 105 -29.47 -46.35 -60.42
N ASN A 106 -28.57 -47.24 -60.87
CA ASN A 106 -28.91 -48.30 -61.80
C ASN A 106 -29.87 -49.32 -61.17
N ALA A 107 -29.63 -49.75 -59.93
CA ALA A 107 -30.52 -50.64 -59.19
C ALA A 107 -31.93 -50.05 -59.02
N LEU A 108 -32.05 -48.73 -58.79
CA LEU A 108 -33.35 -48.06 -58.71
C LEU A 108 -34.08 -47.98 -60.07
N ARG A 109 -33.35 -47.76 -61.16
CA ARG A 109 -33.90 -47.75 -62.52
C ARG A 109 -34.39 -49.14 -62.96
N GLU A 110 -33.66 -50.20 -62.61
CA GLU A 110 -34.09 -51.59 -62.86
C GLU A 110 -35.40 -51.94 -62.13
N ARG A 111 -35.66 -51.30 -60.99
CA ARG A 111 -36.91 -51.43 -60.22
C ARG A 111 -38.08 -50.62 -60.81
N GLY A 112 -37.89 -49.97 -61.95
CA GLY A 112 -38.93 -49.21 -62.67
C GLY A 112 -39.15 -47.78 -62.17
N VAL A 113 -38.22 -47.22 -61.39
CA VAL A 113 -38.27 -45.83 -60.91
C VAL A 113 -37.46 -44.92 -61.82
N THR A 114 -38.01 -43.77 -62.19
CA THR A 114 -37.26 -42.77 -62.97
C THR A 114 -36.30 -42.02 -62.06
N VAL A 115 -35.00 -42.20 -62.24
CA VAL A 115 -33.96 -41.50 -61.45
C VAL A 115 -33.16 -40.54 -62.33
N GLN A 116 -33.13 -39.26 -61.97
CA GLN A 116 -32.34 -38.21 -62.63
C GLN A 116 -31.33 -37.60 -61.65
N VAL A 117 -30.15 -37.28 -62.16
CA VAL A 117 -29.10 -36.60 -61.39
C VAL A 117 -29.03 -35.14 -61.83
N GLU A 118 -29.07 -34.22 -60.87
CA GLU A 118 -28.95 -32.78 -61.12
C GLU A 118 -27.74 -32.20 -60.39
N LEU A 119 -26.77 -31.68 -61.14
CA LEU A 119 -25.61 -31.02 -60.56
C LEU A 119 -25.89 -29.54 -60.32
N ALA A 120 -26.05 -29.17 -59.07
CA ALA A 120 -26.27 -27.79 -58.63
C ALA A 120 -25.80 -27.60 -57.19
N ASP A 121 -25.05 -26.52 -56.92
CA ASP A 121 -24.70 -26.15 -55.55
C ASP A 121 -25.91 -25.45 -54.90
N VAL A 122 -26.46 -26.08 -53.88
CA VAL A 122 -27.63 -25.54 -53.15
C VAL A 122 -27.32 -24.25 -52.39
N SER A 123 -26.04 -23.96 -52.12
CA SER A 123 -25.63 -22.68 -51.53
C SER A 123 -25.65 -21.51 -52.53
N ASP A 124 -25.82 -21.77 -53.83
CA ASP A 124 -26.08 -20.75 -54.85
C ASP A 124 -27.58 -20.68 -55.18
N ALA A 125 -28.20 -19.56 -54.83
CA ALA A 125 -29.62 -19.29 -55.07
C ALA A 125 -30.01 -19.45 -56.55
N ALA A 126 -29.19 -18.95 -57.46
CA ALA A 126 -29.49 -18.98 -58.89
C ALA A 126 -29.33 -20.39 -59.47
N ALA A 127 -28.44 -21.21 -58.91
CA ALA A 127 -28.31 -22.62 -59.29
C ALA A 127 -29.54 -23.43 -58.87
N VAL A 128 -30.09 -23.18 -57.68
CA VAL A 128 -31.33 -23.81 -57.19
C VAL A 128 -32.53 -23.42 -58.07
N ASP A 129 -32.68 -22.14 -58.38
CA ASP A 129 -33.79 -21.67 -59.23
C ASP A 129 -33.73 -22.33 -60.62
N ARG A 130 -32.57 -22.32 -61.27
CA ARG A 130 -32.37 -22.98 -62.58
C ARG A 130 -32.62 -24.49 -62.54
N MET A 131 -32.23 -25.17 -61.46
CA MET A 131 -32.48 -26.61 -61.29
C MET A 131 -33.97 -26.90 -61.23
N LEU A 132 -34.71 -26.15 -60.40
CA LEU A 132 -36.15 -26.35 -60.24
C LEU A 132 -36.95 -25.95 -61.50
N GLU A 133 -36.55 -24.90 -62.21
CA GLU A 133 -37.15 -24.51 -63.50
C GLU A 133 -37.01 -25.61 -64.56
N ARG A 134 -35.84 -26.28 -64.63
CA ARG A 134 -35.65 -27.44 -65.52
C ARG A 134 -36.56 -28.59 -65.11
N MET A 135 -36.60 -28.90 -63.83
CA MET A 135 -37.46 -29.96 -63.30
C MET A 135 -38.94 -29.71 -63.62
N ASP A 136 -39.42 -28.47 -63.49
CA ASP A 136 -40.83 -28.13 -63.79
C ASP A 136 -41.18 -28.27 -65.27
N ARG A 137 -40.20 -28.14 -66.16
CA ARG A 137 -40.38 -28.30 -67.61
C ARG A 137 -40.31 -29.76 -68.06
N GLU A 138 -39.47 -30.56 -67.41
CA GLU A 138 -39.05 -31.88 -67.90
C GLU A 138 -39.65 -33.05 -67.10
N LEU A 139 -40.09 -32.81 -65.86
CA LEU A 139 -40.52 -33.85 -64.93
C LEU A 139 -41.95 -33.61 -64.40
N PRO A 140 -42.60 -34.65 -63.83
CA PRO A 140 -43.83 -34.47 -63.07
C PRO A 140 -43.66 -33.46 -61.93
N PRO A 141 -44.73 -32.80 -61.45
CA PRO A 141 -44.65 -31.77 -60.42
C PRO A 141 -43.91 -32.24 -59.16
N LEU A 142 -43.11 -31.35 -58.57
CA LEU A 142 -42.39 -31.61 -57.33
C LEU A 142 -43.38 -31.95 -56.20
N GLY A 143 -43.21 -33.14 -55.61
CA GLY A 143 -44.00 -33.67 -54.49
C GLY A 143 -43.23 -33.71 -53.18
N GLY A 144 -41.90 -33.62 -53.16
CA GLY A 144 -41.19 -33.51 -51.89
C GLY A 144 -39.72 -33.18 -52.01
N VAL A 145 -39.15 -32.66 -50.92
CA VAL A 145 -37.73 -32.30 -50.81
C VAL A 145 -37.13 -32.93 -49.57
N ILE A 146 -35.97 -33.55 -49.71
CA ILE A 146 -35.15 -34.04 -48.59
C ILE A 146 -33.77 -33.39 -48.69
N HIS A 147 -33.43 -32.59 -47.69
CA HIS A 147 -32.15 -31.90 -47.59
C HIS A 147 -31.21 -32.65 -46.66
N SER A 148 -30.28 -33.43 -47.24
CA SER A 148 -29.37 -34.34 -46.52
C SER A 148 -27.89 -33.94 -46.58
N VAL A 149 -27.59 -32.67 -46.86
CA VAL A 149 -26.21 -32.18 -47.00
C VAL A 149 -25.53 -32.02 -45.63
N GLY A 150 -24.27 -32.47 -45.53
CA GLY A 150 -23.43 -32.34 -44.33
C GLY A 150 -21.96 -32.18 -44.68
N VAL A 151 -21.28 -31.31 -43.93
CA VAL A 151 -19.81 -31.12 -43.90
C VAL A 151 -19.38 -30.94 -42.43
N LEU A 152 -18.24 -31.52 -42.01
CA LEU A 152 -17.64 -31.40 -40.68
C LEU A 152 -16.28 -30.70 -40.74
N SER A 153 -16.04 -29.81 -39.77
CA SER A 153 -14.76 -29.12 -39.58
C SER A 153 -14.58 -28.79 -38.10
N ASP A 154 -14.32 -29.82 -37.30
CA ASP A 154 -14.29 -29.72 -35.82
C ASP A 154 -12.97 -29.09 -35.33
N ALA A 155 -13.08 -28.11 -34.45
CA ALA A 155 -11.97 -27.47 -33.73
C ALA A 155 -12.51 -26.71 -32.51
N ALA A 156 -11.70 -26.53 -31.47
CA ALA A 156 -12.03 -25.65 -30.35
C ALA A 156 -12.31 -24.24 -30.87
N LEU A 157 -13.22 -23.49 -30.21
CA LEU A 157 -13.69 -22.19 -30.72
C LEU A 157 -12.55 -21.20 -31.01
N THR A 158 -11.49 -21.22 -30.19
CA THR A 158 -10.27 -20.42 -30.36
C THR A 158 -9.42 -20.82 -31.57
N ASN A 159 -9.56 -22.04 -32.05
CA ASN A 159 -8.85 -22.60 -33.20
C ASN A 159 -9.73 -22.72 -34.45
N GLN A 160 -10.94 -22.14 -34.41
CA GLN A 160 -11.80 -22.00 -35.58
C GLN A 160 -11.50 -20.70 -36.32
N ASN A 161 -11.70 -20.70 -37.64
CA ASN A 161 -11.64 -19.48 -38.47
C ASN A 161 -12.90 -19.35 -39.33
N TRP A 162 -13.10 -18.19 -39.96
CA TRP A 162 -14.31 -17.93 -40.73
C TRP A 162 -14.48 -18.90 -41.92
N GLU A 163 -13.39 -19.25 -42.60
CA GLU A 163 -13.40 -20.22 -43.72
C GLU A 163 -13.93 -21.61 -43.29
N SER A 164 -13.49 -22.09 -42.12
CA SER A 164 -13.97 -23.35 -41.52
C SER A 164 -15.44 -23.28 -41.07
N PHE A 165 -15.93 -22.10 -40.72
CA PHE A 165 -17.33 -21.84 -40.42
C PHE A 165 -18.19 -21.83 -41.69
N GLU A 166 -17.78 -21.09 -42.73
CA GLU A 166 -18.49 -21.02 -44.03
C GLU A 166 -18.66 -22.41 -44.65
N LYS A 167 -17.59 -23.22 -44.63
CA LYS A 167 -17.59 -24.59 -45.15
C LYS A 167 -18.67 -25.48 -44.53
N VAL A 168 -19.00 -25.28 -43.25
CA VAL A 168 -19.99 -26.07 -42.49
C VAL A 168 -21.38 -25.43 -42.50
N LEU A 169 -21.45 -24.10 -42.41
CA LEU A 169 -22.71 -23.35 -42.34
C LEU A 169 -23.43 -23.28 -43.69
N TRP A 170 -22.75 -22.85 -44.76
CA TRP A 170 -23.38 -22.51 -46.04
C TRP A 170 -24.19 -23.62 -46.70
N PRO A 171 -23.71 -24.88 -46.76
CA PRO A 171 -24.49 -25.95 -47.37
C PRO A 171 -25.83 -26.20 -46.66
N LYS A 172 -25.90 -26.00 -45.33
CA LYS A 172 -27.12 -26.20 -44.52
C LYS A 172 -27.98 -24.94 -44.43
N ILE A 173 -27.37 -23.79 -44.13
CA ILE A 173 -28.10 -22.53 -43.94
C ILE A 173 -28.60 -21.97 -45.26
N LEU A 174 -27.70 -21.63 -46.18
CA LEU A 174 -28.09 -21.07 -47.48
C LEU A 174 -28.82 -22.13 -48.31
N GLY A 175 -28.33 -23.38 -48.31
CA GLY A 175 -29.00 -24.49 -48.99
C GLY A 175 -30.43 -24.71 -48.54
N GLY A 176 -30.68 -24.81 -47.23
CA GLY A 176 -32.02 -24.93 -46.68
C GLY A 176 -32.90 -23.71 -47.03
N TRP A 177 -32.35 -22.50 -46.91
CA TRP A 177 -33.08 -21.26 -47.18
C TRP A 177 -33.47 -21.10 -48.66
N HIS A 178 -32.57 -21.40 -49.59
CA HIS A 178 -32.84 -21.33 -51.03
C HIS A 178 -33.91 -22.33 -51.45
N LEU A 179 -33.81 -23.58 -50.97
CA LEU A 179 -34.85 -24.58 -51.19
C LEU A 179 -36.18 -24.16 -50.57
N HIS A 180 -36.15 -23.51 -49.40
CA HIS A 180 -37.37 -22.99 -48.80
C HIS A 180 -38.03 -21.94 -49.72
N ARG A 181 -37.29 -20.89 -50.08
CA ARG A 181 -37.75 -19.78 -50.93
C ARG A 181 -38.33 -20.28 -52.25
N ALA A 182 -37.62 -21.18 -52.93
CA ALA A 182 -38.00 -21.66 -54.26
C ALA A 182 -39.19 -22.64 -54.25
N THR A 183 -39.64 -23.07 -53.07
CA THR A 183 -40.73 -24.05 -52.90
C THR A 183 -41.89 -23.53 -52.06
N VAL A 184 -41.97 -22.22 -51.78
CA VAL A 184 -43.07 -21.62 -51.00
C VAL A 184 -44.43 -21.86 -51.67
N ASP A 185 -44.50 -21.69 -52.99
CA ASP A 185 -45.77 -21.78 -53.74
C ASP A 185 -46.06 -23.18 -54.32
N ARG A 186 -45.35 -24.23 -53.84
CA ARG A 186 -45.45 -25.60 -54.37
C ARG A 186 -46.25 -26.52 -53.45
N ASP A 187 -47.11 -27.36 -54.04
CA ASP A 187 -47.87 -28.40 -53.35
C ASP A 187 -47.00 -29.63 -53.02
N LEU A 188 -46.25 -29.54 -51.92
CA LEU A 188 -45.40 -30.63 -51.44
C LEU A 188 -46.13 -31.57 -50.45
N ASP A 189 -45.83 -32.86 -50.56
CA ASP A 189 -46.15 -33.90 -49.58
C ASP A 189 -45.32 -33.73 -48.31
N PHE A 190 -44.01 -33.51 -48.45
CA PHE A 190 -43.10 -33.27 -47.32
C PHE A 190 -41.88 -32.42 -47.72
N PHE A 191 -41.28 -31.79 -46.71
CA PHE A 191 -40.01 -31.06 -46.81
C PHE A 191 -39.15 -31.45 -45.60
N ILE A 192 -38.21 -32.37 -45.78
CA ILE A 192 -37.48 -32.99 -44.66
C ILE A 192 -36.04 -32.44 -44.63
N LEU A 193 -35.65 -31.89 -43.48
CA LEU A 193 -34.31 -31.36 -43.21
C LEU A 193 -33.56 -32.32 -42.30
N PHE A 194 -32.42 -32.83 -42.76
CA PHE A 194 -31.56 -33.67 -41.93
C PHE A 194 -30.65 -32.76 -41.10
N SER A 195 -30.99 -32.66 -39.82
CA SER A 195 -30.27 -31.95 -38.78
C SER A 195 -29.40 -32.94 -37.98
N SER A 196 -28.76 -32.48 -36.92
CA SER A 196 -27.87 -33.26 -36.06
C SER A 196 -28.24 -33.07 -34.59
N ARG A 197 -28.14 -34.11 -33.78
CA ARG A 197 -28.34 -34.03 -32.32
C ARG A 197 -27.45 -32.95 -31.66
N VAL A 198 -26.32 -32.63 -32.29
CA VAL A 198 -25.36 -31.60 -31.84
C VAL A 198 -25.98 -30.20 -31.87
N GLY A 199 -26.94 -29.93 -32.76
CA GLY A 199 -27.69 -28.67 -32.76
C GLY A 199 -28.64 -28.51 -31.57
N VAL A 200 -28.99 -29.62 -30.91
CA VAL A 200 -29.92 -29.65 -29.76
C VAL A 200 -29.17 -29.77 -28.43
N MET A 201 -28.16 -30.63 -28.35
CA MET A 201 -27.45 -30.94 -27.10
C MET A 201 -26.03 -30.37 -27.02
N GLY A 202 -25.49 -29.84 -28.12
CA GLY A 202 -24.10 -29.41 -28.20
C GLY A 202 -23.09 -30.57 -28.26
N ASN A 203 -21.85 -30.26 -28.64
CA ASN A 203 -20.71 -31.16 -28.57
C ASN A 203 -19.40 -30.35 -28.58
N PRO A 204 -18.38 -30.68 -27.74
CA PRO A 204 -17.13 -29.95 -27.72
C PRO A 204 -16.43 -29.91 -29.09
N GLY A 205 -15.98 -28.72 -29.50
CA GLY A 205 -15.28 -28.50 -30.75
C GLY A 205 -16.16 -28.43 -32.01
N GLN A 206 -17.49 -28.42 -31.87
CA GLN A 206 -18.44 -28.43 -33.00
C GLN A 206 -19.36 -27.19 -33.03
N ALA A 207 -18.86 -26.02 -32.62
CA ALA A 207 -19.68 -24.80 -32.56
C ALA A 207 -20.28 -24.40 -33.93
N ASN A 208 -19.50 -24.50 -35.01
CA ASN A 208 -19.94 -24.29 -36.39
C ASN A 208 -21.05 -25.27 -36.82
N HIS A 209 -20.88 -26.56 -36.50
CA HIS A 209 -21.86 -27.60 -36.82
C HIS A 209 -23.13 -27.49 -35.98
N ALA A 210 -23.02 -27.16 -34.70
CA ALA A 210 -24.19 -26.91 -33.84
C ALA A 210 -25.04 -25.77 -34.39
N ALA A 211 -24.42 -24.64 -34.74
CA ALA A 211 -25.11 -23.48 -35.31
C ALA A 211 -25.81 -23.79 -36.65
N ALA A 212 -25.14 -24.53 -37.55
CA ALA A 212 -25.70 -24.91 -38.85
C ALA A 212 -26.96 -25.78 -38.73
N ASN A 213 -26.97 -26.73 -37.78
CA ASN A 213 -28.09 -27.64 -37.58
C ASN A 213 -29.24 -27.00 -36.79
N ALA A 214 -28.92 -26.14 -35.80
CA ALA A 214 -29.93 -25.35 -35.09
C ALA A 214 -30.72 -24.44 -36.06
N PHE A 215 -30.08 -23.88 -37.09
CA PHE A 215 -30.78 -23.13 -38.14
C PHE A 215 -31.79 -24.02 -38.91
N LEU A 216 -31.41 -25.24 -39.28
CA LEU A 216 -32.33 -26.17 -39.97
C LEU A 216 -33.54 -26.53 -39.09
N ASP A 217 -33.31 -26.75 -37.80
CA ASP A 217 -34.38 -27.03 -36.83
C ASP A 217 -35.39 -25.86 -36.77
N GLN A 218 -34.89 -24.63 -36.75
CA GLN A 218 -35.73 -23.43 -36.77
C GLN A 218 -36.37 -23.16 -38.14
N LEU A 219 -35.72 -23.50 -39.24
CA LEU A 219 -36.28 -23.37 -40.59
C LEU A 219 -37.51 -24.28 -40.78
N ALA A 220 -37.50 -25.48 -40.19
CA ALA A 220 -38.68 -26.34 -40.19
C ALA A 220 -39.84 -25.70 -39.42
N GLY A 221 -39.57 -25.14 -38.24
CA GLY A 221 -40.55 -24.36 -37.48
C GLY A 221 -41.09 -23.16 -38.25
N HIS A 222 -40.22 -22.42 -38.94
CA HIS A 222 -40.57 -21.26 -39.77
C HIS A 222 -41.51 -21.66 -40.92
N ARG A 223 -41.18 -22.71 -41.69
CA ARG A 223 -42.05 -23.22 -42.76
C ARG A 223 -43.40 -23.69 -42.24
N ARG A 224 -43.44 -24.39 -41.10
CA ARG A 224 -44.69 -24.83 -40.46
C ARG A 224 -45.55 -23.64 -40.02
N ALA A 225 -44.95 -22.58 -39.49
CA ALA A 225 -45.65 -21.34 -39.15
C ALA A 225 -46.31 -20.67 -40.38
N MET A 226 -45.73 -20.85 -41.58
CA MET A 226 -46.31 -20.40 -42.86
C MET A 226 -47.38 -21.37 -43.41
N GLY A 227 -47.69 -22.46 -42.69
CA GLY A 227 -48.63 -23.49 -43.14
C GLY A 227 -48.06 -24.44 -44.21
N LEU A 228 -46.76 -24.39 -44.45
CA LEU A 228 -46.06 -25.25 -45.41
C LEU A 228 -45.57 -26.53 -44.72
N PRO A 229 -45.45 -27.66 -45.44
CA PRO A 229 -44.86 -28.87 -44.87
C PRO A 229 -43.38 -28.61 -44.56
N ALA A 230 -42.94 -29.03 -43.37
CA ALA A 230 -41.53 -29.12 -43.00
C ALA A 230 -41.28 -30.02 -41.77
N GLN A 231 -40.23 -30.82 -41.79
CA GLN A 231 -39.81 -31.63 -40.66
C GLN A 231 -38.29 -31.59 -40.55
N ALA A 232 -37.74 -31.22 -39.39
CA ALA A 232 -36.32 -31.37 -39.11
C ALA A 232 -36.09 -32.60 -38.22
N ILE A 233 -35.19 -33.47 -38.67
CA ILE A 233 -34.81 -34.67 -37.91
C ILE A 233 -33.34 -34.54 -37.52
N ALA A 234 -33.10 -34.35 -36.23
CA ALA A 234 -31.78 -34.27 -35.63
C ALA A 234 -31.23 -35.68 -35.37
N TRP A 235 -30.33 -36.13 -36.24
CA TRP A 235 -29.80 -37.50 -36.19
C TRP A 235 -28.60 -37.64 -35.24
N GLY A 236 -28.51 -38.81 -34.60
CA GLY A 236 -27.27 -39.36 -34.06
C GLY A 236 -26.36 -39.88 -35.18
N ALA A 237 -25.19 -40.41 -34.81
CA ALA A 237 -24.21 -40.86 -35.80
C ALA A 237 -24.64 -42.19 -36.47
N TRP A 238 -24.70 -42.20 -37.81
CA TRP A 238 -25.02 -43.39 -38.61
C TRP A 238 -23.77 -44.24 -38.82
N SER A 239 -23.87 -45.56 -38.65
CA SER A 239 -22.78 -46.48 -38.98
C SER A 239 -22.72 -46.70 -40.49
N GLU A 240 -21.52 -47.01 -40.98
CA GLU A 240 -21.25 -47.51 -42.34
C GLU A 240 -21.40 -46.49 -43.47
N ILE A 241 -22.23 -45.44 -43.33
CA ILE A 241 -22.47 -44.44 -44.38
C ILE A 241 -22.44 -42.99 -43.88
N GLY A 242 -22.04 -42.08 -44.76
CA GLY A 242 -21.98 -40.63 -44.50
C GLY A 242 -20.70 -40.16 -43.79
N GLU A 243 -20.55 -38.86 -43.65
CA GLU A 243 -19.31 -38.21 -43.16
C GLU A 243 -18.92 -38.60 -41.72
N ALA A 244 -19.90 -38.98 -40.88
CA ALA A 244 -19.66 -39.52 -39.54
C ALA A 244 -19.02 -40.92 -39.56
N ALA A 245 -19.25 -41.73 -40.60
CA ALA A 245 -18.62 -43.03 -40.78
C ALA A 245 -17.18 -42.89 -41.32
N GLU A 246 -16.90 -41.87 -42.12
CA GLU A 246 -15.54 -41.56 -42.61
C GLU A 246 -14.60 -41.11 -41.47
N GLN A 247 -15.15 -40.60 -40.36
CA GLN A 247 -14.41 -40.16 -39.17
C GLN A 247 -14.64 -41.06 -37.95
N LYS A 248 -15.06 -42.32 -38.19
CA LYS A 248 -15.52 -43.28 -37.17
C LYS A 248 -14.58 -43.44 -35.97
N GLU A 249 -13.28 -43.57 -36.18
CA GLU A 249 -12.30 -43.73 -35.07
C GLU A 249 -12.21 -42.50 -34.15
N ARG A 250 -12.35 -41.28 -34.71
CA ARG A 250 -12.30 -40.02 -33.94
C ARG A 250 -13.58 -39.77 -33.17
N ILE A 251 -14.71 -40.17 -33.74
CA ILE A 251 -16.05 -40.01 -33.17
C ILE A 251 -16.31 -41.07 -32.09
N GLU A 252 -15.75 -42.28 -32.22
CA GLU A 252 -16.05 -43.43 -31.37
C GLU A 252 -15.75 -43.21 -29.89
N ARG A 253 -14.55 -42.72 -29.55
CA ARG A 253 -14.14 -42.53 -28.15
C ARG A 253 -14.98 -41.47 -27.44
N ARG A 254 -15.33 -40.38 -28.13
CA ARG A 254 -16.11 -39.25 -27.59
C ARG A 254 -17.60 -39.60 -27.44
N ARG A 255 -18.12 -40.39 -28.38
CA ARG A 255 -19.50 -40.87 -28.40
C ARG A 255 -19.76 -41.86 -27.26
N ALA A 256 -18.86 -42.82 -27.05
CA ALA A 256 -18.97 -43.81 -25.96
C ALA A 256 -18.92 -43.16 -24.57
N ALA A 257 -18.10 -42.11 -24.39
CA ALA A 257 -17.94 -41.38 -23.13
C ALA A 257 -19.23 -40.65 -22.66
N LEU A 258 -20.17 -40.36 -23.56
CA LEU A 258 -21.48 -39.79 -23.26
C LEU A 258 -22.61 -40.82 -23.42
N GLY A 259 -22.29 -42.11 -23.40
CA GLY A 259 -23.27 -43.20 -23.57
C GLY A 259 -23.85 -43.36 -24.99
N GLY A 260 -23.35 -42.64 -25.99
CA GLY A 260 -23.89 -42.69 -27.36
C GLY A 260 -23.64 -44.04 -28.05
N ARG A 261 -24.66 -44.56 -28.76
CA ARG A 261 -24.64 -45.80 -29.58
C ARG A 261 -24.80 -45.47 -31.08
N TRP A 262 -24.32 -46.34 -31.98
CA TRP A 262 -24.34 -46.11 -33.43
C TRP A 262 -25.70 -46.53 -33.95
N PHE A 263 -26.12 -45.91 -35.05
CA PHE A 263 -27.37 -46.25 -35.70
C PHE A 263 -27.09 -46.86 -37.07
N THR A 264 -27.59 -48.07 -37.35
CA THR A 264 -27.41 -48.63 -38.70
C THR A 264 -28.30 -47.94 -39.73
N PRO A 265 -27.96 -47.95 -41.02
CA PRO A 265 -28.80 -47.34 -42.06
C PRO A 265 -30.24 -47.86 -42.07
N GLN A 266 -30.45 -49.14 -41.80
CA GLN A 266 -31.77 -49.77 -41.74
C GLN A 266 -32.57 -49.26 -40.53
N GLN A 267 -31.91 -49.06 -39.38
CA GLN A 267 -32.53 -48.40 -38.23
C GLN A 267 -32.88 -46.95 -38.58
N GLY A 268 -31.97 -46.27 -39.29
CA GLY A 268 -32.08 -44.95 -39.90
C GLY A 268 -33.39 -44.74 -40.64
N LEU A 269 -33.57 -45.53 -41.69
CA LEU A 269 -34.73 -45.48 -42.58
C LEU A 269 -36.02 -45.90 -41.89
N LYS A 270 -35.97 -46.86 -40.95
CA LYS A 270 -37.14 -47.24 -40.15
C LYS A 270 -37.60 -46.10 -39.24
N ALA A 271 -36.66 -45.37 -38.62
CA ALA A 271 -36.98 -44.19 -37.84
C ALA A 271 -37.52 -43.05 -38.73
N LEU A 272 -36.93 -42.84 -39.91
CA LEU A 272 -37.41 -41.87 -40.90
C LEU A 272 -38.86 -42.17 -41.29
N GLU A 273 -39.19 -43.42 -41.64
CA GLU A 273 -40.57 -43.82 -41.97
C GLU A 273 -41.55 -43.51 -40.85
N ASN A 274 -41.20 -43.85 -39.61
CA ASN A 274 -42.03 -43.61 -38.45
C ASN A 274 -42.25 -42.11 -38.21
N LEU A 275 -41.20 -41.30 -38.31
CA LEU A 275 -41.27 -39.86 -38.08
C LEU A 275 -42.04 -39.12 -39.18
N VAL A 276 -41.91 -39.53 -40.44
CA VAL A 276 -42.70 -38.97 -41.54
C VAL A 276 -44.18 -39.32 -41.39
N ARG A 277 -44.51 -40.50 -40.84
CA ARG A 277 -45.90 -40.85 -40.48
C ARG A 277 -46.43 -40.06 -39.30
N GLN A 278 -45.58 -39.72 -38.34
CA GLN A 278 -45.94 -38.92 -37.16
C GLN A 278 -46.04 -37.42 -37.48
N ASP A 279 -45.43 -36.94 -38.57
CA ASP A 279 -45.47 -35.54 -39.03
C ASP A 279 -45.05 -34.51 -37.97
N ALA A 280 -44.15 -34.89 -37.06
CA ALA A 280 -43.61 -34.01 -36.03
C ALA A 280 -42.73 -32.91 -36.65
N THR A 281 -42.85 -31.67 -36.17
CA THR A 281 -42.11 -30.52 -36.73
C THR A 281 -40.60 -30.62 -36.52
N THR A 282 -40.18 -30.97 -35.31
CA THR A 282 -38.77 -31.25 -34.96
C THR A 282 -38.70 -32.57 -34.19
N SER A 283 -37.68 -33.36 -34.43
CA SER A 283 -37.49 -34.66 -33.76
C SER A 283 -36.02 -34.97 -33.61
N VAL A 284 -35.65 -35.63 -32.51
CA VAL A 284 -34.28 -36.09 -32.28
C VAL A 284 -34.26 -37.61 -32.26
N VAL A 285 -33.37 -38.22 -33.05
CA VAL A 285 -33.19 -39.67 -33.10
C VAL A 285 -31.77 -40.00 -32.67
N MET A 286 -31.63 -40.68 -31.54
CA MET A 286 -30.34 -41.17 -31.08
C MET A 286 -30.51 -42.51 -30.35
N SER A 287 -29.44 -43.30 -30.36
CA SER A 287 -29.31 -44.49 -29.53
C SER A 287 -28.37 -44.15 -28.37
N MET A 288 -28.78 -44.35 -27.12
CA MET A 288 -28.05 -43.89 -25.95
C MET A 288 -28.15 -44.89 -24.79
N ASP A 289 -27.07 -45.01 -24.05
CA ASP A 289 -26.98 -45.63 -22.73
C ASP A 289 -27.22 -44.55 -21.66
N TRP A 290 -28.46 -44.49 -21.17
CA TRP A 290 -28.91 -43.42 -20.28
C TRP A 290 -28.24 -43.46 -18.91
N SER A 291 -27.76 -44.62 -18.45
CA SER A 291 -26.95 -44.76 -17.23
C SER A 291 -25.62 -44.02 -17.36
N VAL A 292 -24.88 -44.27 -18.44
CA VAL A 292 -23.59 -43.61 -18.71
C VAL A 292 -23.77 -42.11 -18.93
N PHE A 293 -24.85 -41.70 -19.60
CA PHE A 293 -25.16 -40.29 -19.79
C PHE A 293 -25.53 -39.56 -18.49
N ALA A 294 -26.28 -40.21 -17.59
CA ALA A 294 -26.64 -39.65 -16.27
C ALA A 294 -25.42 -39.42 -15.36
N GLU A 295 -24.42 -40.30 -15.44
CA GLU A 295 -23.16 -40.18 -14.68
C GLU A 295 -22.21 -39.13 -15.28
N ALA A 296 -22.24 -38.93 -16.60
CA ALA A 296 -21.30 -38.08 -17.32
C ALA A 296 -21.68 -36.57 -17.37
N VAL A 297 -22.90 -36.20 -16.97
CA VAL A 297 -23.42 -34.83 -17.11
C VAL A 297 -23.88 -34.28 -15.74
N ALA A 298 -23.19 -33.26 -15.24
CA ALA A 298 -23.41 -32.68 -13.90
C ALA A 298 -24.71 -31.86 -13.78
N ASP A 299 -25.09 -31.12 -14.84
CA ASP A 299 -26.35 -30.39 -14.94
C ASP A 299 -27.33 -31.14 -15.85
N ARG A 300 -28.41 -31.65 -15.27
CA ARG A 300 -29.44 -32.37 -16.03
C ARG A 300 -30.22 -31.36 -16.89
N PRO A 301 -30.22 -31.48 -18.23
CA PRO A 301 -31.05 -30.61 -19.05
C PRO A 301 -32.53 -30.78 -18.64
N PRO A 302 -33.32 -29.70 -18.47
CA PRO A 302 -34.72 -29.79 -18.04
C PRO A 302 -35.58 -30.72 -18.90
N LEU A 303 -35.23 -30.86 -20.18
CA LEU A 303 -35.89 -31.77 -21.14
C LEU A 303 -35.72 -33.26 -20.78
N LEU A 304 -34.68 -33.62 -20.03
CA LEU A 304 -34.32 -34.99 -19.68
C LEU A 304 -34.48 -35.29 -18.18
N GLU A 305 -34.98 -34.34 -17.40
CA GLU A 305 -35.06 -34.44 -15.95
C GLU A 305 -35.97 -35.60 -15.50
N ASP A 306 -37.14 -35.77 -16.11
CA ASP A 306 -38.05 -36.90 -15.85
C ASP A 306 -37.46 -38.25 -16.27
N LEU A 307 -36.72 -38.28 -17.40
CA LEU A 307 -36.09 -39.48 -17.94
C LEU A 307 -34.93 -39.96 -17.05
N LEU A 308 -34.12 -39.02 -16.56
CA LEU A 308 -32.96 -39.29 -15.72
C LEU A 308 -33.35 -39.55 -14.25
N SER A 309 -34.48 -39.01 -13.79
CA SER A 309 -35.03 -39.30 -12.46
C SER A 309 -35.51 -40.74 -12.32
N ALA A 310 -36.09 -41.32 -13.38
CA ALA A 310 -36.49 -42.73 -13.41
C ALA A 310 -35.31 -43.73 -13.45
N VAL A 311 -34.11 -43.28 -13.88
CA VAL A 311 -32.88 -44.08 -13.89
C VAL A 311 -32.17 -44.04 -12.52
N ALA A 312 -32.36 -42.96 -11.74
CA ALA A 312 -31.74 -42.77 -10.43
C ALA A 312 -32.34 -43.63 -9.30
N GLU A 313 -33.57 -44.13 -9.44
CA GLU A 313 -34.21 -45.02 -8.45
C GLU A 313 -33.67 -46.48 -8.49
N GLY A 314 -32.74 -46.77 -9.40
CA GLY A 314 -32.15 -48.10 -9.58
C GLY A 314 -30.63 -48.11 -9.56
N LYS A 315 -29.98 -47.67 -8.46
CA LYS A 315 -28.84 -48.35 -7.80
C LYS A 315 -28.05 -47.47 -6.81
N THR A 316 -28.18 -47.88 -5.55
CA THR A 316 -27.26 -47.70 -4.42
C THR A 316 -25.96 -48.52 -4.58
N ASP A 317 -25.09 -48.20 -5.55
CA ASP A 317 -23.80 -48.93 -5.71
C ASP A 317 -22.55 -48.03 -5.92
N ALA A 318 -22.65 -46.70 -5.88
CA ALA A 318 -21.50 -45.80 -6.10
C ALA A 318 -20.73 -45.38 -4.83
N VAL A 319 -21.17 -45.81 -3.63
CA VAL A 319 -20.51 -45.51 -2.34
C VAL A 319 -19.23 -46.34 -2.11
N ALA A 320 -18.92 -47.29 -3.00
CA ALA A 320 -17.82 -48.25 -2.81
C ALA A 320 -16.41 -47.71 -3.15
N ALA A 321 -16.27 -46.60 -3.90
CA ALA A 321 -14.95 -46.13 -4.36
C ALA A 321 -14.23 -45.15 -3.40
N SER A 322 -14.96 -44.21 -2.77
CA SER A 322 -14.37 -43.31 -1.74
C SER A 322 -14.01 -44.06 -0.46
N GLY A 323 -14.74 -45.15 -0.15
CA GLY A 323 -14.42 -46.03 0.97
C GLY A 323 -13.08 -46.77 0.82
N ASP A 324 -12.58 -46.98 -0.40
CA ASP A 324 -11.32 -47.69 -0.66
C ASP A 324 -10.08 -46.83 -0.37
N LEU A 325 -10.09 -45.53 -0.70
CA LEU A 325 -8.91 -44.65 -0.50
C LEU A 325 -8.62 -44.37 0.98
N LEU A 326 -9.64 -43.98 1.76
CA LEU A 326 -9.48 -43.73 3.20
C LEU A 326 -9.07 -45.02 3.94
N SER A 327 -9.67 -46.16 3.60
CA SER A 327 -9.28 -47.47 4.15
C SER A 327 -7.84 -47.83 3.85
N ARG A 328 -7.36 -47.55 2.62
CA ARG A 328 -5.96 -47.78 2.22
C ARG A 328 -4.99 -46.82 2.90
N LEU A 329 -5.35 -45.54 3.09
CA LEU A 329 -4.55 -44.59 3.87
C LEU A 329 -4.42 -45.06 5.33
N ARG A 330 -5.51 -45.55 5.96
CA ARG A 330 -5.49 -46.11 7.33
C ARG A 330 -4.58 -47.35 7.47
N GLN A 331 -4.39 -48.11 6.39
CA GLN A 331 -3.63 -49.37 6.37
C GLN A 331 -2.20 -49.23 5.86
N THR A 332 -1.84 -48.07 5.30
CA THR A 332 -0.53 -47.81 4.70
C THR A 332 0.36 -47.02 5.67
N PRO A 333 1.67 -47.31 5.81
CA PRO A 333 2.58 -46.52 6.64
C PRO A 333 2.64 -45.05 6.20
N ALA A 334 2.69 -44.12 7.16
CA ALA A 334 2.65 -42.67 6.94
C ALA A 334 3.65 -42.16 5.88
N GLY A 335 4.85 -42.77 5.79
CA GLY A 335 5.87 -42.41 4.81
C GLY A 335 5.52 -42.68 3.34
N THR A 336 4.38 -43.32 3.04
CA THR A 336 3.91 -43.64 1.68
C THR A 336 2.54 -43.04 1.34
N HIS A 337 1.98 -42.20 2.22
CA HIS A 337 0.68 -41.55 1.99
C HIS A 337 0.72 -40.54 0.84
N GLU A 338 1.82 -39.80 0.68
CA GLU A 338 1.98 -38.80 -0.39
C GLU A 338 1.89 -39.44 -1.78
N GLU A 339 2.54 -40.58 -2.03
CA GLU A 339 2.51 -41.27 -3.32
C GLU A 339 1.10 -41.75 -3.70
N LEU A 340 0.32 -42.22 -2.71
CA LEU A 340 -1.06 -42.63 -2.90
C LEU A 340 -1.96 -41.44 -3.23
N LEU A 341 -1.78 -40.31 -2.54
CA LEU A 341 -2.54 -39.08 -2.78
C LEU A 341 -2.17 -38.42 -4.11
N VAL A 342 -0.89 -38.39 -4.50
CA VAL A 342 -0.45 -37.95 -5.83
C VAL A 342 -1.11 -38.79 -6.91
N SER A 343 -1.09 -40.12 -6.77
CA SER A 343 -1.71 -41.03 -7.73
C SER A 343 -3.22 -40.83 -7.84
N PHE A 344 -3.89 -40.54 -6.71
CA PHE A 344 -5.32 -40.22 -6.68
C PHE A 344 -5.61 -38.89 -7.38
N LEU A 345 -4.90 -37.82 -7.01
CA LEU A 345 -5.07 -36.50 -7.59
C LEU A 345 -4.73 -36.47 -9.08
N GLN A 346 -3.73 -37.23 -9.54
CA GLN A 346 -3.43 -37.39 -10.96
C GLN A 346 -4.62 -37.96 -11.75
N ARG A 347 -5.36 -38.92 -11.16
CA ARG A 347 -6.57 -39.47 -11.79
C ARG A 347 -7.73 -38.48 -11.77
N GLU A 348 -7.94 -37.79 -10.66
CA GLU A 348 -9.00 -36.77 -10.57
C GLU A 348 -8.75 -35.60 -11.51
N VAL A 349 -7.51 -35.09 -11.57
CA VAL A 349 -7.12 -33.99 -12.47
C VAL A 349 -7.16 -34.45 -13.93
N GLN A 350 -6.73 -35.68 -14.23
CA GLN A 350 -6.90 -36.26 -15.56
C GLN A 350 -8.37 -36.32 -15.96
N ALA A 351 -9.26 -36.68 -15.02
CA ALA A 351 -10.70 -36.76 -15.27
C ALA A 351 -11.34 -35.38 -15.48
N VAL A 352 -11.00 -34.40 -14.63
CA VAL A 352 -11.49 -33.01 -14.71
C VAL A 352 -11.03 -32.34 -16.02
N LEU A 353 -9.73 -32.46 -16.33
CA LEU A 353 -9.12 -31.81 -17.52
C LEU A 353 -9.20 -32.65 -18.80
N ARG A 354 -9.70 -33.88 -18.70
CA ARG A 354 -9.85 -34.85 -19.81
C ARG A 354 -8.54 -35.09 -20.57
N LEU A 355 -7.43 -35.18 -19.83
CA LEU A 355 -6.09 -35.36 -20.39
C LEU A 355 -5.89 -36.81 -20.91
N PRO A 356 -5.15 -36.99 -22.03
CA PRO A 356 -4.92 -38.31 -22.63
C PRO A 356 -4.08 -39.25 -21.76
N SER A 357 -3.32 -38.70 -20.81
CA SER A 357 -2.52 -39.42 -19.82
C SER A 357 -2.53 -38.65 -18.50
N THR A 358 -2.13 -39.31 -17.40
CA THR A 358 -1.97 -38.65 -16.10
C THR A 358 -0.94 -37.51 -16.22
N PRO A 359 -1.28 -36.29 -15.79
CA PRO A 359 -0.36 -35.17 -15.82
C PRO A 359 0.82 -35.39 -14.86
N ALA A 360 1.96 -34.78 -15.17
CA ALA A 360 3.10 -34.79 -14.26
C ALA A 360 2.74 -34.03 -12.97
N PRO A 361 3.17 -34.50 -11.78
CA PRO A 361 2.71 -33.94 -10.51
C PRO A 361 3.09 -32.47 -10.26
N THR A 362 4.12 -31.98 -10.94
CA THR A 362 4.72 -30.65 -10.74
C THR A 362 4.33 -29.64 -11.82
N VAL A 363 3.42 -30.00 -12.75
CA VAL A 363 2.90 -29.06 -13.74
C VAL A 363 1.67 -28.38 -13.13
N GLY A 364 1.64 -27.04 -13.19
CA GLY A 364 0.56 -26.25 -12.59
C GLY A 364 -0.81 -26.57 -13.21
N PHE A 365 -1.85 -26.53 -12.39
CA PHE A 365 -3.22 -26.83 -12.83
C PHE A 365 -3.67 -25.95 -14.00
N PHE A 366 -3.33 -24.65 -13.98
CA PHE A 366 -3.68 -23.70 -15.03
C PHE A 366 -2.90 -23.93 -16.33
N ASP A 367 -1.64 -24.38 -16.25
CA ASP A 367 -0.84 -24.77 -17.42
C ASP A 367 -1.41 -26.02 -18.10
N LEU A 368 -2.07 -26.89 -17.33
CA LEU A 368 -2.82 -28.03 -17.84
C LEU A 368 -4.19 -27.65 -18.44
N GLY A 369 -4.53 -26.36 -18.43
CA GLY A 369 -5.79 -25.82 -18.97
C GLY A 369 -6.96 -25.81 -17.97
N MET A 370 -6.69 -25.88 -16.66
CA MET A 370 -7.74 -25.76 -15.64
C MET A 370 -8.31 -24.34 -15.58
N ASP A 371 -9.64 -24.23 -15.69
CA ASP A 371 -10.37 -22.98 -15.47
C ASP A 371 -11.11 -22.95 -14.12
N SER A 372 -11.75 -21.83 -13.77
CA SER A 372 -12.44 -21.67 -12.48
C SER A 372 -13.59 -22.66 -12.26
N LEU A 373 -14.27 -23.12 -13.31
CA LEU A 373 -15.34 -24.10 -13.18
C LEU A 373 -14.75 -25.49 -12.91
N MET A 374 -13.66 -25.83 -13.59
CA MET A 374 -12.89 -27.05 -13.36
C MET A 374 -12.26 -27.10 -11.97
N ALA A 375 -11.78 -25.96 -11.45
CA ALA A 375 -11.26 -25.85 -10.09
C ALA A 375 -12.36 -26.15 -9.04
N VAL A 376 -13.57 -25.64 -9.24
CA VAL A 376 -14.73 -25.95 -8.40
C VAL A 376 -15.13 -27.43 -8.52
N GLU A 377 -15.05 -28.00 -9.72
CA GLU A 377 -15.30 -29.44 -9.91
C GLU A 377 -14.27 -30.30 -9.15
N LEU A 378 -12.99 -29.95 -9.23
CA LEU A 378 -11.93 -30.63 -8.47
C LEU A 378 -12.16 -30.50 -6.96
N ARG A 379 -12.47 -29.31 -6.44
CA ARG A 379 -12.85 -29.09 -5.03
C ARG A 379 -14.03 -29.98 -4.60
N ASN A 380 -15.09 -30.04 -5.41
CA ASN A 380 -16.27 -30.87 -5.11
C ASN A 380 -15.95 -32.37 -5.15
N ARG A 381 -15.01 -32.81 -5.99
CA ARG A 381 -14.50 -34.18 -5.99
C ARG A 381 -13.70 -34.47 -4.72
N LEU A 382 -12.83 -33.55 -4.27
CA LEU A 382 -12.12 -33.68 -3.00
C LEU A 382 -13.08 -33.79 -1.81
N ASN A 383 -14.08 -32.91 -1.72
CA ASN A 383 -15.08 -32.94 -0.65
C ASN A 383 -15.91 -34.24 -0.63
N ARG A 384 -16.15 -34.86 -1.79
CA ARG A 384 -16.80 -36.17 -1.88
C ARG A 384 -15.87 -37.33 -1.54
N ALA A 385 -14.57 -37.20 -1.81
CA ALA A 385 -13.58 -38.25 -1.56
C ALA A 385 -13.17 -38.33 -0.09
N PHE A 386 -13.10 -37.19 0.60
CA PHE A 386 -12.68 -37.07 2.00
C PHE A 386 -13.82 -36.63 2.94
N SER A 387 -15.06 -36.96 2.58
CA SER A 387 -16.24 -36.61 3.37
C SER A 387 -16.06 -36.97 4.85
N ASP A 388 -16.37 -36.04 5.75
CA ASP A 388 -16.22 -36.11 7.21
C ASP A 388 -14.79 -35.99 7.80
N GLU A 389 -13.74 -36.03 6.98
CA GLU A 389 -12.33 -35.95 7.43
C GLU A 389 -11.61 -34.69 6.93
N TYR A 390 -11.97 -34.16 5.74
CA TYR A 390 -11.40 -32.93 5.19
C TYR A 390 -12.42 -32.17 4.35
N THR A 391 -12.50 -30.85 4.54
CA THR A 391 -13.31 -29.94 3.71
C THR A 391 -12.38 -28.99 2.96
N ALA A 392 -12.32 -29.15 1.64
CA ALA A 392 -11.50 -28.34 0.75
C ALA A 392 -12.08 -26.91 0.63
N PRO A 393 -11.30 -25.86 0.95
CA PRO A 393 -11.73 -24.47 0.79
C PRO A 393 -11.85 -24.08 -0.69
N ASN A 394 -12.53 -22.96 -0.96
CA ASN A 394 -12.73 -22.44 -2.33
C ASN A 394 -11.41 -22.06 -3.02
N THR A 395 -10.37 -21.76 -2.26
CA THR A 395 -9.06 -21.31 -2.73
C THR A 395 -8.06 -22.46 -2.93
N VAL A 396 -8.43 -23.71 -2.60
CA VAL A 396 -7.49 -24.85 -2.51
C VAL A 396 -6.63 -25.07 -3.76
N VAL A 397 -7.20 -24.85 -4.96
CA VAL A 397 -6.49 -25.02 -6.25
C VAL A 397 -5.51 -23.87 -6.52
N PHE A 398 -5.74 -22.70 -5.94
CA PHE A 398 -4.87 -21.52 -6.05
C PHE A 398 -3.75 -21.57 -4.99
N ASP A 399 -4.08 -22.06 -3.80
CA ASP A 399 -3.15 -22.22 -2.68
C ASP A 399 -2.11 -23.31 -2.94
N TYR A 400 -2.54 -24.41 -3.56
CA TYR A 400 -1.73 -25.55 -3.94
C TYR A 400 -1.78 -25.74 -5.46
N PRO A 401 -0.91 -25.06 -6.22
CA PRO A 401 -1.09 -24.86 -7.66
C PRO A 401 -0.78 -26.09 -8.52
N ASP A 402 -0.28 -27.17 -7.93
CA ASP A 402 0.02 -28.43 -8.60
C ASP A 402 -0.35 -29.65 -7.73
N ILE A 403 -0.27 -30.84 -8.34
CA ILE A 403 -0.69 -32.09 -7.70
C ILE A 403 0.19 -32.46 -6.52
N ALA A 404 1.50 -32.22 -6.61
CA ALA A 404 2.44 -32.54 -5.54
C ALA A 404 2.24 -31.63 -4.31
N ALA A 405 2.01 -30.34 -4.53
CA ALA A 405 1.67 -29.39 -3.48
C ALA A 405 0.35 -29.76 -2.78
N LEU A 406 -0.69 -30.09 -3.57
CA LEU A 406 -1.99 -30.46 -3.01
C LEU A 406 -1.95 -31.82 -2.27
N ALA A 407 -1.17 -32.79 -2.77
CA ALA A 407 -0.99 -34.07 -2.09
C ALA A 407 -0.34 -33.90 -0.72
N ARG A 408 0.73 -33.10 -0.62
CA ARG A 408 1.41 -32.82 0.66
C ARG A 408 0.48 -32.14 1.66
N HIS A 409 -0.30 -31.16 1.21
CA HIS A 409 -1.32 -30.54 2.06
C HIS A 409 -2.33 -31.55 2.60
N LEU A 410 -2.82 -32.45 1.75
CA LEU A 410 -3.76 -33.50 2.18
C LEU A 410 -3.11 -34.49 3.16
N VAL A 411 -1.82 -34.82 3.01
CA VAL A 411 -1.09 -35.65 3.98
C VAL A 411 -1.07 -34.97 5.36
N GLU A 412 -0.74 -33.67 5.40
CA GLU A 412 -0.72 -32.90 6.65
C GLU A 412 -2.11 -32.77 7.28
N ALA A 413 -3.13 -32.45 6.47
CA ALA A 413 -4.50 -32.27 6.94
C ALA A 413 -5.14 -33.58 7.44
N LEU A 414 -4.75 -34.74 6.89
CA LEU A 414 -5.25 -36.06 7.27
C LEU A 414 -4.37 -36.76 8.32
N GLY A 415 -3.35 -36.08 8.86
CA GLY A 415 -2.26 -36.63 9.67
C GLY A 415 -2.64 -37.33 10.98
N GLU A 416 -3.91 -37.34 11.39
CA GLU A 416 -4.40 -38.13 12.53
C GLU A 416 -4.82 -39.56 12.16
N ILE A 417 -4.87 -39.91 10.87
CA ILE A 417 -5.21 -41.25 10.41
C ILE A 417 -3.95 -42.14 10.38
N GLY A 418 -3.61 -42.77 11.52
CA GLY A 418 -2.85 -44.02 11.53
C GLY A 418 -1.35 -43.99 11.90
N SER A 419 -0.84 -43.05 12.68
CA SER A 419 0.52 -43.21 13.27
C SER A 419 0.73 -42.53 14.62
N ALA A 420 1.34 -43.30 15.54
CA ALA A 420 2.01 -42.83 16.74
C ALA A 420 3.14 -41.82 16.38
N PRO A 421 3.49 -40.88 17.28
CA PRO A 421 4.31 -39.73 16.94
C PRO A 421 5.74 -40.16 16.58
N ALA A 422 6.07 -40.13 15.29
CA ALA A 422 7.45 -40.06 14.84
C ALA A 422 7.90 -38.59 14.92
N PRO A 423 9.14 -38.31 15.36
CA PRO A 423 9.59 -36.95 15.60
C PRO A 423 9.63 -36.20 14.27
N GLN A 424 8.73 -35.23 14.12
CA GLN A 424 8.86 -34.22 13.08
C GLN A 424 10.20 -33.53 13.31
N ALA A 425 11.06 -33.55 12.29
CA ALA A 425 12.15 -32.60 12.18
C ALA A 425 11.50 -31.22 12.03
N GLN A 426 11.20 -30.60 13.17
CA GLN A 426 11.07 -29.16 13.23
C GLN A 426 12.33 -28.60 12.55
N PRO A 427 12.22 -27.66 11.59
CA PRO A 427 13.38 -26.83 11.31
C PRO A 427 13.84 -26.32 12.66
N GLU A 428 15.10 -26.58 13.03
CA GLU A 428 15.67 -26.10 14.28
C GLU A 428 15.20 -24.66 14.47
N PRO A 429 14.50 -24.33 15.57
CA PRO A 429 14.35 -22.94 15.94
C PRO A 429 15.78 -22.40 15.97
N LEU A 430 16.10 -21.47 15.08
CA LEU A 430 17.35 -20.73 15.18
C LEU A 430 17.44 -20.29 16.65
N PRO A 431 18.51 -20.66 17.39
CA PRO A 431 18.58 -20.34 18.80
C PRO A 431 18.77 -18.83 18.90
N ALA A 432 17.68 -18.10 19.05
CA ALA A 432 17.71 -16.72 19.46
C ALA A 432 17.38 -16.70 20.94
N VAL A 433 18.36 -17.06 21.78
CA VAL A 433 18.46 -16.39 23.08
C VAL A 433 18.69 -14.92 22.72
N ARG A 434 17.59 -14.18 22.57
CA ARG A 434 17.68 -12.75 22.35
C ARG A 434 18.13 -12.12 23.66
N PRO A 435 19.04 -11.15 23.63
CA PRO A 435 19.07 -10.19 24.71
C PRO A 435 17.68 -9.55 24.83
N GLU A 436 17.20 -9.30 26.04
CA GLU A 436 15.84 -8.82 26.34
C GLU A 436 15.45 -7.49 25.62
N ASP A 437 16.38 -6.82 24.93
CA ASP A 437 16.23 -5.47 24.38
C ASP A 437 16.52 -5.35 22.85
N ASP A 438 16.43 -6.44 22.08
CA ASP A 438 16.68 -6.50 20.61
C ASP A 438 15.53 -5.92 19.73
N GLY A 439 14.59 -5.17 20.34
CA GLY A 439 13.51 -4.50 19.61
C GLY A 439 14.01 -3.29 18.80
N ILE A 440 13.24 -2.88 17.78
CA ILE A 440 13.50 -1.64 17.03
C ILE A 440 12.44 -0.60 17.38
N ALA A 441 12.86 0.48 18.02
CA ALA A 441 12.00 1.59 18.40
C ALA A 441 11.66 2.47 17.19
N ILE A 442 10.39 2.83 17.05
CA ILE A 442 9.94 3.91 16.16
C ILE A 442 10.03 5.20 16.97
N VAL A 443 11.04 6.02 16.71
CA VAL A 443 11.33 7.22 17.51
C VAL A 443 10.71 8.51 16.96
N GLY A 444 10.34 8.52 15.69
CA GLY A 444 9.63 9.63 15.07
C GLY A 444 8.82 9.19 13.85
N MET A 445 7.78 9.93 13.52
CA MET A 445 6.93 9.67 12.36
C MET A 445 6.47 10.97 11.72
N ALA A 446 6.21 10.94 10.41
CA ALA A 446 5.49 12.00 9.72
C ALA A 446 4.75 11.44 8.52
N CYS A 447 3.66 12.10 8.14
CA CYS A 447 2.91 11.75 6.94
C CYS A 447 2.32 12.99 6.25
N ARG A 448 2.09 12.84 4.95
CA ARG A 448 1.25 13.69 4.13
C ARG A 448 0.33 12.77 3.33
N PHE A 449 -0.91 12.63 3.79
CA PHE A 449 -1.93 11.76 3.24
C PHE A 449 -3.13 12.56 2.73
N PRO A 450 -4.03 11.96 1.95
CA PRO A 450 -5.22 12.63 1.43
C PRO A 450 -6.08 13.20 2.56
N GLY A 451 -6.37 14.50 2.52
CA GLY A 451 -7.09 15.22 3.58
C GLY A 451 -6.34 15.38 4.91
N ALA A 452 -5.06 14.98 4.97
CA ALA A 452 -4.26 14.95 6.20
C ALA A 452 -2.80 15.38 5.96
N PRO A 453 -2.46 16.66 6.17
CA PRO A 453 -1.10 17.18 5.96
C PRO A 453 -0.07 16.76 7.02
N ASP A 454 -0.52 16.18 8.14
CA ASP A 454 0.30 15.75 9.29
C ASP A 454 -0.38 14.63 10.09
N LEU A 455 0.30 14.11 11.11
CA LEU A 455 -0.18 13.01 11.97
C LEU A 455 -1.48 13.36 12.71
N SER A 456 -1.61 14.58 13.23
CA SER A 456 -2.77 15.03 14.00
C SER A 456 -4.01 15.15 13.12
N ALA A 457 -3.85 15.67 11.90
CA ALA A 457 -4.92 15.70 10.90
C ALA A 457 -5.28 14.28 10.43
N PHE A 458 -4.30 13.39 10.28
CA PHE A 458 -4.57 12.00 9.91
C PHE A 458 -5.37 11.26 10.98
N TRP A 459 -5.02 11.42 12.26
CA TRP A 459 -5.80 10.86 13.36
C TRP A 459 -7.24 11.39 13.37
N ARG A 460 -7.44 12.71 13.24
CA ARG A 460 -8.79 13.31 13.18
C ARG A 460 -9.62 12.77 12.01
N LEU A 461 -9.00 12.54 10.86
CA LEU A 461 -9.65 11.94 9.69
C LEU A 461 -10.12 10.50 9.97
N LEU A 462 -9.26 9.69 10.59
CA LEU A 462 -9.56 8.32 10.98
C LEU A 462 -10.64 8.24 12.07
N GLU A 463 -10.51 9.05 13.11
CA GLU A 463 -11.45 9.15 14.23
C GLU A 463 -12.86 9.55 13.76
N ALA A 464 -12.93 10.51 12.81
CA ALA A 464 -14.20 10.92 12.21
C ALA A 464 -14.75 9.92 11.17
N GLY A 465 -14.03 8.86 10.83
CA GLY A 465 -14.44 7.86 9.85
C GLY A 465 -14.61 8.42 8.43
N VAL A 466 -13.73 9.35 8.03
CA VAL A 466 -13.82 10.04 6.74
C VAL A 466 -13.26 9.18 5.60
N ASN A 467 -13.94 9.21 4.45
CA ASN A 467 -13.44 8.74 3.16
C ASN A 467 -12.86 9.94 2.38
N ALA A 468 -11.57 9.89 2.08
CA ALA A 468 -10.80 10.93 1.39
C ALA A 468 -10.74 10.73 -0.14
N VAL A 469 -11.37 9.70 -0.70
CA VAL A 469 -11.47 9.53 -2.15
C VAL A 469 -12.43 10.55 -2.75
N THR A 470 -11.99 11.27 -3.78
CA THR A 470 -12.76 12.32 -4.45
C THR A 470 -12.80 12.12 -5.97
N ASP A 471 -13.75 12.78 -6.63
CA ASP A 471 -13.85 12.82 -8.10
C ASP A 471 -12.77 13.69 -8.76
N ARG A 472 -12.17 14.63 -8.01
CA ARG A 472 -11.21 15.61 -8.54
C ARG A 472 -10.14 15.94 -7.52
N ARG A 473 -8.92 16.15 -8.01
CA ARG A 473 -7.79 16.66 -7.23
C ARG A 473 -8.08 18.08 -6.70
N PRO A 474 -7.92 18.31 -5.39
CA PRO A 474 -8.03 19.65 -4.81
C PRO A 474 -6.94 20.62 -5.30
N GLY A 475 -7.30 21.87 -5.59
CA GLY A 475 -6.36 22.99 -5.70
C GLY A 475 -5.49 23.09 -6.97
N THR A 476 -5.64 22.20 -7.96
CA THR A 476 -4.85 22.27 -9.21
C THR A 476 -5.68 21.97 -10.47
N ASP A 477 -5.61 22.84 -11.48
CA ASP A 477 -6.26 22.60 -12.79
C ASP A 477 -5.57 21.49 -13.61
N ALA A 478 -4.29 21.17 -13.32
CA ALA A 478 -3.48 20.22 -14.08
C ALA A 478 -4.08 18.80 -14.17
N TRP A 479 -4.76 18.34 -13.11
CA TRP A 479 -5.49 17.05 -13.15
C TRP A 479 -6.77 17.13 -13.98
N SER A 480 -7.45 18.30 -13.96
CA SER A 480 -8.68 18.50 -14.73
C SER A 480 -8.42 18.49 -16.24
N ASP A 481 -7.20 18.80 -16.68
CA ASP A 481 -6.80 18.70 -18.07
C ASP A 481 -6.42 17.26 -18.43
N LEU A 482 -5.70 16.55 -17.54
CA LEU A 482 -5.36 15.13 -17.74
C LEU A 482 -6.60 14.23 -17.79
N ALA A 483 -7.59 14.49 -16.92
CA ALA A 483 -8.84 13.73 -16.87
C ALA A 483 -9.75 13.96 -18.09
N ARG A 484 -9.60 15.09 -18.81
CA ARG A 484 -10.35 15.37 -20.05
C ARG A 484 -9.93 14.47 -21.20
N ASP A 485 -8.68 14.00 -21.20
CA ASP A 485 -8.13 13.14 -22.24
C ASP A 485 -8.45 11.65 -22.03
N ILE A 486 -9.14 11.30 -20.94
CA ILE A 486 -9.50 9.90 -20.63
C ILE A 486 -10.73 9.51 -21.45
N PRO A 487 -10.69 8.42 -22.25
CA PRO A 487 -11.86 7.96 -22.99
C PRO A 487 -13.03 7.67 -22.05
N THR A 488 -14.26 7.98 -22.46
CA THR A 488 -15.47 7.94 -21.63
C THR A 488 -15.68 6.61 -20.88
N GLY A 489 -15.21 5.48 -21.46
CA GLY A 489 -15.27 4.16 -20.84
C GLY A 489 -14.43 3.98 -19.56
N TYR A 490 -13.45 4.85 -19.31
CA TYR A 490 -12.55 4.77 -18.15
C TYR A 490 -12.79 5.86 -17.10
N ALA A 491 -13.71 6.80 -17.34
CA ALA A 491 -13.98 7.92 -16.44
C ALA A 491 -14.36 7.48 -15.01
N ALA A 492 -14.98 6.30 -14.88
CA ALA A 492 -15.36 5.71 -13.59
C ALA A 492 -14.13 5.39 -12.69
N TYR A 493 -12.96 5.14 -13.27
CA TYR A 493 -11.73 4.77 -12.55
C TYR A 493 -10.86 5.98 -12.17
N CYS A 494 -11.30 7.20 -12.46
CA CYS A 494 -10.53 8.43 -12.22
C CYS A 494 -10.71 9.00 -10.81
N ARG A 495 -11.59 8.40 -10.01
CA ARG A 495 -11.75 8.71 -8.59
C ARG A 495 -10.52 8.23 -7.83
N GLY A 496 -9.95 9.11 -7.01
CA GLY A 496 -8.74 8.81 -6.25
C GLY A 496 -8.67 9.63 -4.97
N ALA A 497 -7.83 9.19 -4.04
CA ALA A 497 -7.52 9.95 -2.84
C ALA A 497 -6.26 10.78 -3.11
N PHE A 498 -6.39 12.09 -3.17
CA PHE A 498 -5.33 13.00 -3.59
C PHE A 498 -4.75 13.76 -2.41
N VAL A 499 -3.43 13.99 -2.41
CA VAL A 499 -2.83 14.94 -1.46
C VAL A 499 -3.12 16.37 -1.91
N ASP A 500 -3.41 17.24 -0.95
CA ASP A 500 -3.58 18.67 -1.21
C ASP A 500 -2.24 19.28 -1.64
N GLU A 501 -2.29 20.25 -2.56
CA GLU A 501 -1.13 21.07 -2.95
C GLU A 501 0.10 20.25 -3.40
N ILE A 502 -0.09 19.15 -4.14
CA ILE A 502 1.00 18.29 -4.65
C ILE A 502 2.04 19.06 -5.47
N ASP A 503 1.62 20.16 -6.09
CA ASP A 503 2.43 21.05 -6.90
C ASP A 503 3.21 22.08 -6.07
N LYS A 504 3.00 22.16 -4.74
CA LYS A 504 3.70 23.10 -3.87
C LYS A 504 4.84 22.43 -3.08
N PHE A 505 5.95 23.14 -2.95
CA PHE A 505 7.16 22.70 -2.23
C PHE A 505 7.98 23.90 -1.74
N ASP A 506 8.74 23.78 -0.65
CA ASP A 506 9.70 24.81 -0.21
C ASP A 506 11.12 24.53 -0.77
N ALA A 507 11.33 24.87 -2.05
CA ALA A 507 12.60 24.60 -2.72
C ALA A 507 13.79 25.36 -2.10
N GLY A 508 13.55 26.59 -1.64
CA GLY A 508 14.58 27.42 -1.01
C GLY A 508 15.10 26.79 0.28
N PHE A 509 14.22 26.20 1.08
CA PHE A 509 14.63 25.43 2.25
C PHE A 509 15.62 24.32 1.89
N PHE A 510 15.33 23.54 0.85
CA PHE A 510 16.18 22.41 0.45
C PHE A 510 17.38 22.80 -0.43
N ARG A 511 17.65 24.09 -0.63
CA ARG A 511 18.69 24.63 -1.53
C ARG A 511 18.52 24.13 -2.98
N ILE A 512 17.28 24.00 -3.42
CA ILE A 512 16.91 23.59 -4.77
C ILE A 512 16.47 24.82 -5.55
N THR A 513 17.02 25.00 -6.75
CA THR A 513 16.67 26.16 -7.59
C THR A 513 15.22 26.05 -8.08
N PRO A 514 14.54 27.17 -8.38
CA PRO A 514 13.17 27.12 -8.90
C PRO A 514 13.02 26.30 -10.20
N ILE A 515 14.04 26.27 -11.06
CA ILE A 515 14.01 25.50 -12.31
C ILE A 515 14.13 23.99 -12.03
N ASP A 516 15.04 23.59 -11.14
CA ASP A 516 15.18 22.19 -10.74
C ASP A 516 13.95 21.70 -10.00
N ALA A 517 13.38 22.54 -9.13
CA ALA A 517 12.16 22.23 -8.39
C ALA A 517 10.99 21.89 -9.31
N ARG A 518 10.83 22.58 -10.45
CA ARG A 518 9.81 22.24 -11.47
C ARG A 518 10.05 20.86 -12.09
N ASN A 519 11.32 20.50 -12.31
CA ASN A 519 11.70 19.25 -12.94
C ASN A 519 11.77 18.06 -11.95
N LEU A 520 11.61 18.30 -10.65
CA LEU A 520 11.55 17.25 -9.64
C LEU A 520 10.18 16.60 -9.59
N ASP A 521 10.14 15.27 -9.57
CA ASP A 521 8.97 14.49 -9.23
C ASP A 521 8.40 14.95 -7.87
N PRO A 522 7.09 15.24 -7.75
CA PRO A 522 6.46 15.61 -6.48
C PRO A 522 6.71 14.62 -5.34
N ARG A 523 6.92 13.34 -5.63
CA ARG A 523 7.25 12.31 -4.63
C ARG A 523 8.61 12.57 -3.98
N HIS A 524 9.61 13.05 -4.73
CA HIS A 524 10.92 13.43 -4.17
C HIS A 524 10.76 14.62 -3.21
N ARG A 525 9.89 15.58 -3.57
CA ARG A 525 9.60 16.77 -2.77
C ARG A 525 8.91 16.41 -1.47
N MET A 526 7.89 15.54 -1.53
CA MET A 526 7.21 15.02 -0.34
C MET A 526 8.17 14.23 0.57
N LEU A 527 9.02 13.37 0.01
CA LEU A 527 10.00 12.62 0.78
C LEU A 527 10.97 13.54 1.53
N LEU A 528 11.43 14.64 0.92
CA LEU A 528 12.30 15.62 1.57
C LEU A 528 11.62 16.30 2.76
N GLU A 529 10.41 16.85 2.56
CA GLU A 529 9.65 17.52 3.64
C GLU A 529 9.27 16.54 4.75
N THR A 530 8.76 15.36 4.39
CA THR A 530 8.28 14.36 5.36
C THR A 530 9.44 13.76 6.16
N SER A 531 10.61 13.57 5.54
CA SER A 531 11.82 13.11 6.26
C SER A 531 12.28 14.13 7.29
N TRP A 532 12.27 15.42 6.94
CA TRP A 532 12.57 16.50 7.88
C TRP A 532 11.57 16.51 9.05
N GLN A 533 10.28 16.44 8.74
CA GLN A 533 9.21 16.42 9.75
C GLN A 533 9.32 15.21 10.69
N ALA A 534 9.67 14.02 10.18
CA ALA A 534 9.82 12.83 11.01
C ALA A 534 11.01 12.93 11.98
N LEU A 535 12.09 13.62 11.60
CA LEU A 535 13.21 13.91 12.49
C LEU A 535 12.86 14.96 13.56
N GLU A 536 12.12 15.99 13.19
CA GLU A 536 11.61 16.95 14.18
C GLU A 536 10.60 16.30 15.13
N ASP A 537 9.75 15.40 14.64
CA ASP A 537 8.89 14.57 15.48
C ASP A 537 9.72 13.68 16.42
N ALA A 538 10.84 13.12 15.98
CA ALA A 538 11.78 12.40 16.86
C ALA A 538 12.47 13.30 17.91
N GLY A 539 12.28 14.61 17.86
CA GLY A 539 12.96 15.57 18.73
C GLY A 539 14.46 15.61 18.45
N MET A 540 14.86 15.41 17.19
CA MET A 540 16.26 15.41 16.76
C MET A 540 16.53 16.60 15.85
N ASP A 541 17.60 17.35 16.13
CA ASP A 541 18.13 18.36 15.21
C ASP A 541 18.79 17.67 14.00
N PRO A 542 18.24 17.83 12.77
CA PRO A 542 18.80 17.21 11.58
C PRO A 542 20.28 17.57 11.31
N ASP A 543 20.75 18.75 11.71
CA ASP A 543 22.15 19.15 11.47
C ASP A 543 23.15 18.35 12.32
N ARG A 544 22.74 17.80 13.48
CA ARG A 544 23.57 16.92 14.32
C ARG A 544 23.77 15.53 13.72
N LEU A 545 23.00 15.17 12.70
CA LEU A 545 23.09 13.88 12.01
C LEU A 545 24.08 13.87 10.85
N ARG A 546 24.66 15.03 10.50
CA ARG A 546 25.67 15.13 9.45
C ARG A 546 26.87 14.24 9.77
N GLY A 547 27.30 13.42 8.81
CA GLY A 547 28.36 12.43 8.96
C GLY A 547 27.94 11.15 9.70
N SER A 548 26.68 11.03 10.12
CA SER A 548 26.20 9.83 10.81
C SER A 548 25.93 8.67 9.83
N ARG A 549 26.06 7.43 10.34
CA ARG A 549 25.71 6.19 9.63
C ARG A 549 24.20 5.94 9.62
N THR A 550 23.42 6.97 9.34
CA THR A 550 21.96 6.90 9.23
C THR A 550 21.58 6.41 7.83
N GLY A 551 20.84 5.30 7.75
CA GLY A 551 20.34 4.76 6.47
C GLY A 551 19.02 5.36 6.03
N ILE A 552 18.72 5.28 4.73
CA ILE A 552 17.44 5.70 4.14
C ILE A 552 16.90 4.55 3.28
N TYR A 553 15.68 4.10 3.59
CA TYR A 553 15.02 3.00 2.89
C TYR A 553 13.61 3.45 2.52
N ALA A 554 13.33 3.71 1.25
CA ALA A 554 12.02 4.22 0.84
C ALA A 554 11.42 3.42 -0.31
N GLY A 555 10.15 3.05 -0.14
CA GLY A 555 9.31 2.52 -1.20
C GLY A 555 8.97 3.60 -2.22
N ILE A 556 9.45 3.46 -3.46
CA ILE A 556 9.17 4.42 -4.54
C ILE A 556 9.22 3.73 -5.91
N GLY A 557 8.10 3.77 -6.62
CA GLY A 557 7.97 3.12 -7.92
C GLY A 557 8.24 3.99 -9.12
N THR A 558 7.85 3.48 -10.29
CA THR A 558 7.96 4.17 -11.58
C THR A 558 7.40 5.59 -11.49
N SER A 559 8.11 6.55 -12.08
CA SER A 559 7.70 7.96 -12.03
C SER A 559 6.63 8.26 -13.06
N GLU A 560 5.39 8.43 -12.61
CA GLU A 560 4.31 8.95 -13.45
C GLU A 560 4.55 10.42 -13.88
N TYR A 561 5.35 11.17 -13.10
CA TYR A 561 5.76 12.51 -13.49
C TYR A 561 6.66 12.50 -14.72
N ARG A 562 7.48 11.45 -14.88
CA ARG A 562 8.26 11.24 -16.11
C ARG A 562 7.36 11.07 -17.32
N ASP A 563 6.28 10.29 -17.21
CA ASP A 563 5.29 10.13 -18.29
C ASP A 563 4.68 11.47 -18.65
N LEU A 564 4.28 12.27 -17.63
CA LEU A 564 3.76 13.62 -17.84
C LEU A 564 4.78 14.52 -18.57
N MET A 565 6.07 14.47 -18.20
CA MET A 565 7.12 15.24 -18.89
C MET A 565 7.24 14.89 -20.38
N THR A 566 7.01 13.64 -20.77
CA THR A 566 7.07 13.22 -22.19
C THR A 566 6.02 13.89 -23.06
N THR A 567 4.94 14.43 -22.46
CA THR A 567 3.89 15.17 -23.15
C THR A 567 4.21 16.66 -23.34
N THR A 568 5.37 17.12 -22.85
CA THR A 568 5.81 18.52 -22.89
C THR A 568 7.04 18.72 -23.77
N ASP A 569 7.27 19.96 -24.24
CA ASP A 569 8.43 20.30 -25.08
C ASP A 569 9.76 20.43 -24.28
N TYR A 570 9.71 20.29 -22.94
CA TYR A 570 10.85 20.55 -22.04
C TYR A 570 11.83 19.38 -21.89
N GLY A 571 11.54 18.22 -22.49
CA GLY A 571 12.38 17.01 -22.37
C GLY A 571 12.30 16.34 -21.00
N ILE A 572 12.87 15.13 -20.88
CA ILE A 572 12.79 14.31 -19.65
C ILE A 572 13.94 14.67 -18.69
N SER A 573 13.62 14.94 -17.42
CA SER A 573 14.62 15.06 -16.35
C SER A 573 14.89 13.71 -15.70
N TYR A 574 15.98 13.04 -16.08
CA TYR A 574 16.39 11.77 -15.44
C TYR A 574 16.67 11.96 -13.94
N LEU A 575 17.50 12.95 -13.58
CA LEU A 575 17.86 13.22 -12.18
C LEU A 575 16.67 13.74 -11.33
N GLY A 576 15.63 14.23 -11.99
CA GLY A 576 14.41 14.71 -11.36
C GLY A 576 13.41 13.61 -11.02
N THR A 577 13.52 12.44 -11.67
CA THR A 577 12.50 11.38 -11.65
C THR A 577 13.03 9.99 -11.25
N ALA A 578 14.36 9.81 -11.20
CA ALA A 578 14.97 8.55 -10.81
C ALA A 578 14.74 8.21 -9.33
N PRO A 579 14.24 7.00 -8.98
CA PRO A 579 14.01 6.58 -7.59
C PRO A 579 15.24 6.66 -6.69
N SER A 580 16.43 6.32 -7.20
CA SER A 580 17.69 6.44 -6.46
C SER A 580 18.04 7.89 -6.12
N MET A 581 17.67 8.84 -6.98
CA MET A 581 17.84 10.25 -6.70
C MET A 581 16.86 10.76 -5.65
N ALA A 582 15.69 10.13 -5.49
CA ALA A 582 14.73 10.49 -4.44
C ALA A 582 15.35 10.34 -3.06
N VAL A 583 15.85 9.14 -2.76
CA VAL A 583 16.48 8.81 -1.48
C VAL A 583 17.87 9.45 -1.35
N GLY A 584 18.63 9.53 -2.44
CA GLY A 584 19.95 10.18 -2.47
C GLY A 584 19.89 11.67 -2.14
N ARG A 585 18.81 12.38 -2.52
CA ARG A 585 18.62 13.79 -2.16
C ARG A 585 18.37 13.99 -0.67
N ILE A 586 17.69 13.06 -0.01
CA ILE A 586 17.47 13.09 1.43
C ILE A 586 18.83 12.95 2.13
N ALA A 587 19.61 11.92 1.74
CA ALA A 587 20.96 11.69 2.27
C ALA A 587 21.85 12.92 2.09
N PHE A 588 21.89 13.47 0.86
CA PHE A 588 22.68 14.65 0.52
C PHE A 588 22.29 15.88 1.34
N HIS A 589 20.99 16.16 1.49
CA HIS A 589 20.54 17.36 2.18
C HIS A 589 20.83 17.29 3.69
N LEU A 590 20.58 16.13 4.29
CA LEU A 590 20.80 15.85 5.70
C LEU A 590 22.26 15.51 6.04
N GLY A 591 23.11 15.31 5.02
CA GLY A 591 24.52 14.95 5.18
C GLY A 591 24.74 13.56 5.77
N LEU A 592 23.89 12.58 5.44
CA LEU A 592 23.95 11.22 5.99
C LEU A 592 24.87 10.32 5.15
N GLU A 593 25.56 9.39 5.82
CA GLU A 593 26.56 8.51 5.19
C GLU A 593 26.17 7.02 5.25
N GLY A 594 24.94 6.69 5.69
CA GLY A 594 24.44 5.31 5.68
C GLY A 594 23.91 4.84 4.32
N PRO A 595 23.60 3.54 4.18
CA PRO A 595 23.01 2.98 2.97
C PRO A 595 21.73 3.71 2.58
N THR A 596 21.61 4.04 1.30
CA THR A 596 20.49 4.79 0.74
C THR A 596 19.85 3.98 -0.38
N VAL A 597 18.69 3.38 -0.09
CA VAL A 597 18.12 2.29 -0.89
C VAL A 597 16.67 2.61 -1.30
N PRO A 598 16.41 2.86 -2.59
CA PRO A 598 15.04 2.84 -3.11
C PRO A 598 14.57 1.39 -3.22
N VAL A 599 13.33 1.12 -2.82
CA VAL A 599 12.71 -0.22 -2.90
C VAL A 599 11.50 -0.14 -3.81
N GLU A 600 11.42 -1.03 -4.80
CA GLU A 600 10.26 -1.13 -5.69
C GLU A 600 9.78 -2.58 -5.81
N LEU A 601 8.69 -2.85 -5.11
CA LEU A 601 8.00 -4.13 -4.99
C LEU A 601 6.47 -3.87 -4.95
N ASN A 602 6.01 -2.88 -5.73
CA ASN A 602 4.64 -2.42 -5.80
C ASN A 602 4.07 -2.09 -4.41
N CYS A 603 2.99 -2.74 -4.01
CA CYS A 603 2.26 -2.45 -2.78
C CYS A 603 3.02 -2.84 -1.49
N ALA A 604 4.04 -3.70 -1.59
CA ALA A 604 4.85 -4.16 -0.45
C ALA A 604 6.09 -3.28 -0.19
N SER A 605 6.40 -2.32 -1.08
CA SER A 605 7.67 -1.58 -1.08
C SER A 605 8.07 -0.98 0.27
N SER A 606 7.16 -0.28 0.96
CA SER A 606 7.49 0.38 2.24
C SER A 606 7.70 -0.60 3.40
N LEU A 607 7.00 -1.73 3.47
CA LEU A 607 7.25 -2.73 4.52
C LEU A 607 8.51 -3.55 4.25
N VAL A 608 8.86 -3.79 2.99
CA VAL A 608 10.14 -4.43 2.66
C VAL A 608 11.31 -3.46 2.93
N ALA A 609 11.14 -2.17 2.65
CA ALA A 609 12.08 -1.14 3.06
C ALA A 609 12.29 -1.13 4.59
N LEU A 610 11.21 -1.25 5.37
CA LEU A 610 11.27 -1.43 6.82
C LEU A 610 12.02 -2.69 7.23
N HIS A 611 11.72 -3.83 6.60
CA HIS A 611 12.39 -5.09 6.89
C HIS A 611 13.92 -4.98 6.68
N HIS A 612 14.37 -4.36 5.60
CA HIS A 612 15.79 -4.14 5.34
C HIS A 612 16.43 -3.17 6.35
N ALA A 613 15.74 -2.10 6.74
CA ALA A 613 16.23 -1.18 7.75
C ALA A 613 16.37 -1.83 9.13
N VAL A 614 15.38 -2.63 9.55
CA VAL A 614 15.42 -3.42 10.79
C VAL A 614 16.64 -4.35 10.79
N ALA A 615 16.86 -5.08 9.70
CA ALA A 615 17.99 -5.98 9.59
C ALA A 615 19.35 -5.23 9.57
N GLY A 616 19.41 -4.03 9.01
CA GLY A 616 20.61 -3.17 9.04
C GLY A 616 20.91 -2.62 10.45
N LEU A 617 19.88 -2.25 11.20
CA LEU A 617 19.99 -1.82 12.60
C LEU A 617 20.45 -2.98 13.50
N GLN A 618 19.86 -4.17 13.36
CA GLN A 618 20.25 -5.34 14.16
C GLN A 618 21.69 -5.78 13.88
N ARG A 619 22.17 -5.62 12.64
CA ARG A 619 23.56 -5.91 12.26
C ARG A 619 24.56 -4.80 12.58
N GLY A 620 24.09 -3.64 13.06
CA GLY A 620 24.96 -2.48 13.31
C GLY A 620 25.55 -1.86 12.04
N GLU A 621 24.97 -2.13 10.86
CA GLU A 621 25.33 -1.48 9.59
C GLU A 621 24.94 0.00 9.60
N VAL A 622 23.86 0.31 10.31
CA VAL A 622 23.38 1.67 10.61
C VAL A 622 23.09 1.81 12.11
N ASN A 623 23.15 3.04 12.62
CA ASN A 623 22.74 3.37 13.99
C ASN A 623 21.32 3.95 14.05
N MET A 624 20.84 4.49 12.94
CA MET A 624 19.49 5.00 12.76
C MET A 624 19.04 4.77 11.32
N ALA A 625 17.74 4.68 11.07
CA ALA A 625 17.20 4.58 9.73
C ALA A 625 15.95 5.45 9.53
N LEU A 626 15.88 6.16 8.40
CA LEU A 626 14.65 6.76 7.90
C LEU A 626 14.01 5.77 6.93
N VAL A 627 12.75 5.44 7.18
CA VAL A 627 12.03 4.38 6.46
C VAL A 627 10.68 4.88 6.00
N GLY A 628 10.25 4.56 4.79
CA GLY A 628 8.88 4.88 4.39
C GLY A 628 8.57 4.65 2.93
N GLY A 629 7.76 5.52 2.33
CA GLY A 629 7.44 5.46 0.91
C GLY A 629 6.58 6.62 0.43
N ALA A 630 6.51 6.81 -0.89
CA ALA A 630 5.72 7.87 -1.51
C ALA A 630 5.03 7.42 -2.81
N SER A 631 3.77 7.83 -3.00
CA SER A 631 3.01 7.66 -4.25
C SER A 631 2.37 8.97 -4.73
N ALA A 632 2.23 9.10 -6.05
CA ALA A 632 1.56 10.19 -6.75
C ALA A 632 0.88 9.65 -8.02
N ILE A 633 -0.33 10.12 -8.31
CA ILE A 633 -1.16 9.71 -9.44
C ILE A 633 -1.13 10.82 -10.49
N LEU A 634 -0.38 10.62 -11.57
CA LEU A 634 -0.06 11.63 -12.59
C LEU A 634 -0.13 11.10 -14.04
N SER A 635 -0.44 9.83 -14.25
CA SER A 635 -0.48 9.18 -15.57
C SER A 635 -1.84 8.52 -15.84
N THR A 636 -2.52 8.95 -16.89
CA THR A 636 -3.78 8.33 -17.36
C THR A 636 -3.55 7.00 -18.05
N GLY A 637 -2.36 6.78 -18.62
CA GLY A 637 -1.96 5.51 -19.20
C GLY A 637 -2.00 4.40 -18.16
N ILE A 638 -1.38 4.64 -17.00
CA ILE A 638 -1.34 3.66 -15.90
C ILE A 638 -2.74 3.39 -15.34
N ILE A 639 -3.60 4.40 -15.25
CA ILE A 639 -5.01 4.19 -14.83
C ILE A 639 -5.73 3.25 -15.79
N ARG A 640 -5.56 3.44 -17.10
CA ARG A 640 -6.17 2.58 -18.12
C ARG A 640 -5.64 1.15 -18.02
N GLU A 641 -4.32 0.99 -17.91
CA GLU A 641 -3.69 -0.32 -17.77
C GLU A 641 -4.19 -1.08 -16.53
N MET A 642 -4.25 -0.41 -15.38
CA MET A 642 -4.76 -1.02 -14.15
C MET A 642 -6.26 -1.35 -14.23
N ALA A 643 -7.05 -0.52 -14.92
CA ALA A 643 -8.46 -0.81 -15.18
C ALA A 643 -8.65 -2.02 -16.12
N ASP A 644 -7.85 -2.12 -17.17
CA ASP A 644 -7.87 -3.25 -18.12
C ASP A 644 -7.46 -4.57 -17.44
N LEU A 645 -6.57 -4.49 -16.45
CA LEU A 645 -6.18 -5.62 -15.60
C LEU A 645 -7.18 -5.92 -14.47
N GLY A 646 -8.28 -5.17 -14.35
CA GLY A 646 -9.34 -5.40 -13.37
C GLY A 646 -8.96 -5.05 -11.92
N MET A 647 -7.97 -4.19 -11.70
CA MET A 647 -7.48 -3.85 -10.35
C MET A 647 -8.27 -2.73 -9.67
N LEU A 648 -8.92 -1.86 -10.47
CA LEU A 648 -9.51 -0.62 -9.98
C LEU A 648 -11.03 -0.77 -9.76
N SER A 649 -11.52 -0.23 -8.64
CA SER A 649 -12.95 -0.13 -8.38
C SER A 649 -13.63 0.84 -9.34
N ARG A 650 -14.78 0.45 -9.90
CA ARG A 650 -15.61 1.34 -10.74
C ARG A 650 -16.31 2.42 -9.93
N THR A 651 -16.48 2.20 -8.64
CA THR A 651 -17.15 3.15 -7.75
C THR A 651 -16.18 4.13 -7.07
N GLY A 652 -14.87 3.85 -7.18
CA GLY A 652 -13.82 4.63 -6.52
C GLY A 652 -13.83 4.44 -5.00
N ALA A 653 -14.18 3.25 -4.49
CA ALA A 653 -14.13 2.96 -3.07
C ALA A 653 -13.44 1.60 -2.85
N CYS A 654 -12.52 1.53 -1.89
CA CYS A 654 -11.96 0.26 -1.44
C CYS A 654 -12.99 -0.42 -0.51
N ARG A 655 -13.73 -1.40 -1.02
CA ARG A 655 -14.76 -2.13 -0.26
C ARG A 655 -14.21 -3.42 0.32
N THR A 656 -13.09 -3.29 1.01
CA THR A 656 -12.34 -4.41 1.58
C THR A 656 -13.26 -5.29 2.43
N PHE A 657 -13.22 -6.60 2.21
CA PHE A 657 -14.00 -7.65 2.88
C PHE A 657 -15.52 -7.65 2.62
N ASP A 658 -16.04 -6.69 1.87
CA ASP A 658 -17.47 -6.59 1.53
C ASP A 658 -17.81 -7.44 0.30
N ALA A 659 -19.05 -7.90 0.20
CA ALA A 659 -19.57 -8.68 -0.91
C ALA A 659 -19.50 -7.93 -2.26
N SER A 660 -19.46 -6.59 -2.24
CA SER A 660 -19.34 -5.77 -3.44
C SER A 660 -17.90 -5.31 -3.72
N ALA A 661 -16.88 -6.01 -3.20
CA ALA A 661 -15.47 -5.73 -3.49
C ALA A 661 -15.14 -5.93 -4.98
N ASP A 662 -14.76 -4.86 -5.69
CA ASP A 662 -14.54 -4.84 -7.14
C ASP A 662 -13.17 -4.28 -7.57
N GLY A 663 -12.24 -4.11 -6.61
CA GLY A 663 -10.94 -3.50 -6.79
C GLY A 663 -10.69 -2.35 -5.80
N PHE A 664 -9.53 -1.71 -5.90
CA PHE A 664 -9.16 -0.58 -5.06
C PHE A 664 -9.31 0.77 -5.77
N ALA A 665 -9.45 1.84 -4.99
CA ALA A 665 -9.27 3.21 -5.47
C ALA A 665 -7.80 3.61 -5.29
N ARG A 666 -7.18 4.25 -6.30
CA ARG A 666 -5.79 4.71 -6.18
C ARG A 666 -5.69 5.86 -5.16
N GLY A 667 -4.60 5.90 -4.41
CA GLY A 667 -4.31 6.96 -3.43
C GLY A 667 -2.90 7.51 -3.57
N GLU A 668 -2.74 8.77 -3.21
CA GLU A 668 -1.44 9.44 -3.10
C GLU A 668 -1.03 9.57 -1.64
N GLY A 669 0.27 9.73 -1.41
CA GLY A 669 0.73 10.08 -0.08
C GLY A 669 2.18 9.77 0.15
N CYS A 670 2.69 10.27 1.27
CA CYS A 670 4.04 10.04 1.72
C CYS A 670 4.03 9.80 3.23
N GLY A 671 4.72 8.76 3.69
CA GLY A 671 4.93 8.49 5.11
C GLY A 671 6.39 8.16 5.36
N ILE A 672 6.96 8.68 6.45
CA ILE A 672 8.32 8.39 6.92
C ILE A 672 8.26 8.09 8.42
N ILE A 673 9.02 7.09 8.85
CA ILE A 673 9.30 6.76 10.24
C ILE A 673 10.82 6.76 10.49
N VAL A 674 11.22 7.07 11.71
CA VAL A 674 12.61 7.07 12.18
C VAL A 674 12.79 5.89 13.12
N LEU A 675 13.79 5.05 12.85
CA LEU A 675 14.02 3.81 13.57
C LEU A 675 15.39 3.81 14.27
N LYS A 676 15.43 3.30 15.50
CA LYS A 676 16.66 3.03 16.27
C LYS A 676 16.55 1.70 17.00
N ARG A 677 17.69 1.11 17.37
CA ARG A 677 17.69 0.00 18.33
C ARG A 677 17.04 0.46 19.64
N LEU A 678 16.16 -0.35 20.23
CA LEU A 678 15.37 0.03 21.41
C LEU A 678 16.26 0.43 22.59
N ALA A 679 17.31 -0.32 22.86
CA ALA A 679 18.28 0.00 23.90
C ALA A 679 18.92 1.39 23.71
N GLU A 680 19.27 1.75 22.47
CA GLU A 680 19.87 3.06 22.14
C GLU A 680 18.84 4.19 22.19
N ALA A 681 17.61 3.93 21.76
CA ALA A 681 16.51 4.89 21.89
C ALA A 681 16.23 5.22 23.36
N LYS A 682 16.19 4.21 24.24
CA LYS A 682 16.04 4.38 25.69
C LYS A 682 17.21 5.14 26.29
N ALA A 683 18.45 4.78 25.93
CA ALA A 683 19.67 5.43 26.42
C ALA A 683 19.73 6.91 26.03
N ASP A 684 19.31 7.25 24.81
CA ASP A 684 19.33 8.62 24.31
C ASP A 684 18.13 9.47 24.79
N GLY A 685 17.22 8.87 25.57
CA GLY A 685 15.99 9.52 26.03
C GLY A 685 15.04 9.86 24.89
N ASP A 686 15.08 9.08 23.81
CA ASP A 686 14.20 9.29 22.67
C ASP A 686 12.76 9.00 23.07
N ARG A 687 11.85 9.71 22.40
CA ARG A 687 10.44 9.37 22.42
C ARG A 687 10.26 8.08 21.62
N ILE A 688 9.50 7.13 22.15
CA ILE A 688 9.23 5.86 21.46
C ILE A 688 7.73 5.83 21.15
N TRP A 689 7.34 5.75 19.89
CA TRP A 689 5.93 5.64 19.50
C TRP A 689 5.39 4.20 19.62
N GLY A 690 6.28 3.23 19.46
CA GLY A 690 6.04 1.80 19.55
C GLY A 690 7.30 1.03 19.13
N VAL A 691 7.27 -0.29 19.23
CA VAL A 691 8.43 -1.15 19.00
C VAL A 691 8.10 -2.19 17.93
N ILE A 692 8.92 -2.26 16.88
CA ILE A 692 8.89 -3.35 15.91
C ILE A 692 9.58 -4.54 16.55
N ARG A 693 8.81 -5.62 16.80
CA ARG A 693 9.29 -6.84 17.46
C ARG A 693 9.78 -7.89 16.47
N GLY A 694 9.14 -7.96 15.31
CA GLY A 694 9.49 -8.91 14.26
C GLY A 694 8.99 -8.45 12.89
N SER A 695 9.74 -8.80 11.85
CA SER A 695 9.30 -8.61 10.45
C SER A 695 9.81 -9.76 9.58
N ALA A 696 9.03 -10.11 8.57
CA ALA A 696 9.37 -11.14 7.59
C ALA A 696 8.94 -10.72 6.18
N VAL A 697 9.65 -11.25 5.19
CA VAL A 697 9.40 -11.05 3.76
C VAL A 697 9.58 -12.39 3.04
N ASN A 698 8.64 -12.75 2.18
CA ASN A 698 8.75 -13.95 1.32
C ASN A 698 8.13 -13.71 -0.08
N GLN A 699 8.01 -14.77 -0.88
CA GLN A 699 7.53 -14.69 -2.27
C GLN A 699 6.55 -15.83 -2.57
N ASN A 700 5.48 -15.53 -3.32
CA ASN A 700 4.40 -16.46 -3.71
C ASN A 700 4.86 -17.72 -4.45
N GLY A 701 6.09 -17.73 -4.98
CA GLY A 701 6.67 -18.77 -5.80
C GLY A 701 5.89 -19.01 -7.09
N ALA A 702 5.86 -20.27 -7.50
CA ALA A 702 5.07 -20.76 -8.64
C ALA A 702 3.57 -20.85 -8.26
N SER A 703 2.95 -19.72 -7.97
CA SER A 703 1.51 -19.61 -7.72
C SER A 703 0.69 -19.75 -9.02
N ALA A 704 -0.65 -19.79 -8.90
CA ALA A 704 -1.58 -19.94 -10.03
C ALA A 704 -1.43 -18.90 -11.16
N GLY A 705 -0.78 -17.77 -10.88
CA GLY A 705 -0.38 -16.78 -11.87
C GLY A 705 0.51 -15.72 -11.21
N PRO A 706 1.30 -14.96 -11.99
CA PRO A 706 2.31 -14.05 -11.45
C PRO A 706 1.73 -12.95 -10.53
N THR A 707 0.44 -12.64 -10.67
CA THR A 707 -0.28 -11.62 -9.89
C THR A 707 -1.30 -12.20 -8.92
N VAL A 708 -1.40 -13.52 -8.82
CA VAL A 708 -2.39 -14.19 -7.96
C VAL A 708 -1.79 -14.38 -6.56
N PRO A 709 -2.48 -13.97 -5.49
CA PRO A 709 -2.02 -14.22 -4.12
C PRO A 709 -2.04 -15.72 -3.78
N ASN A 710 -1.26 -16.13 -2.78
CA ASN A 710 -1.16 -17.53 -2.35
C ASN A 710 -1.27 -17.61 -0.81
N GLY A 711 -2.33 -18.26 -0.31
CA GLY A 711 -2.65 -18.30 1.12
C GLY A 711 -1.56 -18.95 1.98
N PRO A 712 -1.10 -20.18 1.68
CA PRO A 712 -0.05 -20.84 2.45
C PRO A 712 1.26 -20.04 2.53
N VAL A 713 1.59 -19.26 1.49
CA VAL A 713 2.74 -18.36 1.53
C VAL A 713 2.47 -17.16 2.47
N GLN A 714 1.27 -16.61 2.48
CA GLN A 714 0.87 -15.55 3.42
C GLN A 714 0.89 -16.06 4.87
N GLU A 715 0.39 -17.27 5.14
CA GLU A 715 0.48 -17.91 6.46
C GLU A 715 1.94 -18.00 6.93
N ARG A 716 2.84 -18.49 6.07
CA ARG A 716 4.27 -18.60 6.41
C ARG A 716 4.94 -17.27 6.72
N VAL A 717 4.63 -16.18 6.00
CA VAL A 717 5.24 -14.87 6.33
C VAL A 717 4.71 -14.33 7.66
N ILE A 718 3.45 -14.60 7.99
CA ILE A 718 2.86 -14.24 9.29
C ILE A 718 3.54 -15.02 10.41
N GLU A 719 3.64 -16.35 10.27
CA GLU A 719 4.27 -17.23 11.26
C GLU A 719 5.75 -16.89 11.46
N GLU A 720 6.49 -16.60 10.39
CA GLU A 720 7.89 -16.20 10.48
C GLU A 720 8.05 -14.87 11.21
N ALA A 721 7.20 -13.86 10.93
CA ALA A 721 7.24 -12.58 11.62
C ALA A 721 6.90 -12.71 13.12
N LEU A 722 5.92 -13.55 13.48
CA LEU A 722 5.57 -13.86 14.87
C LEU A 722 6.68 -14.61 15.60
N SER A 723 7.28 -15.62 14.96
CA SER A 723 8.44 -16.34 15.48
C SER A 723 9.60 -15.38 15.73
N ARG A 724 9.91 -14.52 14.74
CA ARG A 724 10.87 -13.42 14.88
C ARG A 724 10.41 -12.33 15.84
N ALA A 725 9.18 -12.29 16.33
CA ALA A 725 8.76 -11.36 17.37
C ALA A 725 8.87 -11.96 18.77
N GLY A 726 8.89 -13.29 18.88
CA GLY A 726 8.69 -14.02 20.13
C GLY A 726 7.29 -13.79 20.70
N VAL A 727 6.28 -13.60 19.84
CA VAL A 727 4.89 -13.27 20.22
C VAL A 727 3.97 -14.41 19.78
N SER A 728 3.06 -14.85 20.66
CA SER A 728 2.06 -15.85 20.31
C SER A 728 1.03 -15.27 19.33
N PRO A 729 0.54 -16.05 18.34
CA PRO A 729 -0.54 -15.58 17.46
C PRO A 729 -1.79 -15.10 18.22
N SER A 730 -2.11 -15.72 19.35
CA SER A 730 -3.25 -15.32 20.19
C SER A 730 -3.08 -13.94 20.85
N ASP A 731 -1.85 -13.45 20.97
CA ASP A 731 -1.54 -12.19 21.68
C ASP A 731 -1.66 -10.96 20.77
N VAL A 732 -1.73 -11.12 19.45
CA VAL A 732 -1.93 -9.99 18.53
C VAL A 732 -3.39 -9.56 18.56
N ASP A 733 -3.67 -8.32 18.95
CA ASP A 733 -5.02 -7.82 19.16
C ASP A 733 -5.68 -7.36 17.84
N TYR A 734 -4.88 -6.74 16.95
CA TYR A 734 -5.35 -6.14 15.71
C TYR A 734 -4.42 -6.43 14.51
N LEU A 735 -5.01 -6.73 13.36
CA LEU A 735 -4.35 -6.84 12.07
C LEU A 735 -4.79 -5.68 11.15
N GLU A 736 -3.83 -4.83 10.79
CA GLU A 736 -3.95 -3.95 9.64
C GLU A 736 -3.61 -4.75 8.37
N ALA A 737 -4.67 -5.17 7.69
CA ALA A 737 -4.58 -5.99 6.50
C ALA A 737 -4.04 -5.20 5.30
N HIS A 738 -3.51 -5.93 4.31
CA HIS A 738 -3.32 -5.40 2.98
C HIS A 738 -4.69 -4.98 2.40
N GLY A 739 -5.68 -5.85 2.42
CA GLY A 739 -7.05 -5.56 2.04
C GLY A 739 -7.16 -5.03 0.62
N SER A 740 -6.89 -5.87 -0.37
CA SER A 740 -6.85 -5.49 -1.79
C SER A 740 -8.19 -5.01 -2.33
N ALA A 741 -9.28 -5.18 -1.58
CA ALA A 741 -10.65 -4.88 -2.00
C ALA A 741 -11.03 -5.67 -3.26
N SER A 742 -10.52 -6.89 -3.38
CA SER A 742 -10.82 -7.82 -4.46
C SER A 742 -11.43 -9.08 -3.88
N GLU A 743 -12.43 -9.66 -4.55
CA GLU A 743 -13.13 -10.85 -4.07
C GLU A 743 -12.18 -12.00 -3.71
N LEU A 744 -11.22 -12.32 -4.58
CA LEU A 744 -10.25 -13.40 -4.37
C LEU A 744 -9.18 -13.02 -3.33
N GLY A 745 -8.61 -11.83 -3.42
CA GLY A 745 -7.51 -11.40 -2.56
C GLY A 745 -7.94 -11.25 -1.10
N ASP A 746 -9.11 -10.65 -0.88
CA ASP A 746 -9.68 -10.48 0.47
C ASP A 746 -10.03 -11.83 1.10
N THR A 747 -10.52 -12.80 0.30
CA THR A 747 -10.83 -14.15 0.78
C THR A 747 -9.56 -14.87 1.26
N ILE A 748 -8.50 -14.88 0.42
CA ILE A 748 -7.23 -15.52 0.75
C ILE A 748 -6.58 -14.89 1.98
N GLU A 749 -6.59 -13.56 2.08
CA GLU A 749 -5.96 -12.85 3.19
C GLU A 749 -6.67 -13.13 4.53
N VAL A 750 -8.01 -13.07 4.56
CA VAL A 750 -8.76 -13.33 5.79
C VAL A 750 -8.60 -14.78 6.24
N GLN A 751 -8.61 -15.75 5.31
CA GLN A 751 -8.40 -17.16 5.63
C GLN A 751 -6.99 -17.40 6.17
N SER A 752 -5.97 -16.84 5.54
CA SER A 752 -4.57 -16.96 5.99
C SER A 752 -4.38 -16.35 7.39
N ALA A 753 -4.97 -15.17 7.62
CA ALA A 753 -4.96 -14.54 8.94
C ALA A 753 -5.68 -15.40 9.99
N ALA A 754 -6.86 -15.93 9.68
CA ALA A 754 -7.62 -16.80 10.56
C ALA A 754 -6.88 -18.10 10.90
N ALA A 755 -6.21 -18.71 9.92
CA ALA A 755 -5.45 -19.95 10.08
C ALA A 755 -4.29 -19.80 11.07
N VAL A 756 -3.58 -18.65 11.04
CA VAL A 756 -2.45 -18.39 11.94
C VAL A 756 -2.91 -17.79 13.27
N TYR A 757 -3.62 -16.67 13.24
CA TYR A 757 -4.03 -15.91 14.44
C TYR A 757 -5.17 -16.58 15.23
N GLY A 758 -5.88 -17.53 14.62
CA GLY A 758 -6.88 -18.35 15.30
C GLY A 758 -6.30 -19.40 16.23
N LYS A 759 -5.02 -19.78 16.05
CA LYS A 759 -4.35 -20.79 16.89
C LYS A 759 -4.31 -20.33 18.35
N GLY A 760 -4.93 -21.11 19.23
CA GLY A 760 -5.00 -20.81 20.68
C GLY A 760 -5.94 -19.66 21.06
N ARG A 761 -6.72 -19.12 20.11
CA ARG A 761 -7.65 -18.01 20.34
C ARG A 761 -9.01 -18.52 20.79
N LYS A 762 -9.58 -17.88 21.82
CA LYS A 762 -10.94 -18.20 22.31
C LYS A 762 -11.99 -17.54 21.40
N ALA A 763 -13.17 -18.16 21.30
CA ALA A 763 -14.26 -17.68 20.44
C ALA A 763 -14.77 -16.28 20.81
N ASP A 764 -14.64 -15.86 22.08
CA ASP A 764 -15.03 -14.54 22.59
C ASP A 764 -13.94 -13.46 22.39
N HIS A 765 -12.75 -13.83 21.91
CA HIS A 765 -11.60 -12.95 21.70
C HIS A 765 -11.07 -13.02 20.25
N ALA A 766 -11.96 -12.82 19.28
CA ALA A 766 -11.62 -12.82 17.85
C ALA A 766 -10.53 -11.79 17.51
N LEU A 767 -9.69 -12.09 16.50
CA LEU A 767 -8.71 -11.15 15.96
C LEU A 767 -9.47 -9.96 15.34
N LEU A 768 -9.14 -8.74 15.73
CA LEU A 768 -9.69 -7.56 15.11
C LEU A 768 -8.96 -7.28 13.79
N ILE A 769 -9.69 -7.01 12.71
CA ILE A 769 -9.08 -6.75 11.40
C ILE A 769 -9.66 -5.50 10.75
N GLY A 770 -8.80 -4.73 10.07
CA GLY A 770 -9.21 -3.57 9.30
C GLY A 770 -8.22 -3.17 8.21
N SER A 771 -8.56 -2.13 7.44
CA SER A 771 -7.69 -1.58 6.39
C SER A 771 -7.90 -0.08 6.24
N VAL A 772 -6.79 0.66 6.26
CA VAL A 772 -6.70 2.12 6.05
C VAL A 772 -7.07 2.52 4.63
N LYS A 773 -7.00 1.57 3.69
CA LYS A 773 -7.34 1.81 2.28
C LYS A 773 -8.80 2.20 2.09
N THR A 774 -9.66 1.83 3.03
CA THR A 774 -11.07 2.21 3.05
C THR A 774 -11.26 3.71 3.32
N ASN A 775 -10.29 4.37 3.97
CA ASN A 775 -10.32 5.81 4.25
C ASN A 775 -9.59 6.62 3.18
N ILE A 776 -8.38 6.21 2.79
CA ILE A 776 -7.46 7.04 1.98
C ILE A 776 -7.06 6.40 0.64
N GLY A 777 -7.77 5.37 0.20
CA GLY A 777 -7.42 4.63 -1.01
C GLY A 777 -6.12 3.83 -0.86
N HIS A 778 -5.67 3.23 -1.95
CA HIS A 778 -4.43 2.47 -1.98
C HIS A 778 -3.25 3.36 -2.36
N LEU A 779 -2.40 3.68 -1.38
CA LEU A 779 -1.20 4.52 -1.53
C LEU A 779 0.01 3.80 -2.18
N GLU A 780 -0.26 2.71 -2.90
CA GLU A 780 0.73 1.90 -3.63
C GLU A 780 2.04 1.66 -2.84
N PRO A 781 3.26 2.14 -3.21
CA PRO A 781 4.46 1.82 -2.43
C PRO A 781 4.45 2.43 -1.01
N ALA A 782 3.63 3.44 -0.74
CA ALA A 782 3.46 4.03 0.59
C ALA A 782 2.34 3.38 1.43
N ALA A 783 1.63 2.39 0.91
CA ALA A 783 0.48 1.78 1.59
C ALA A 783 0.85 1.09 2.91
N GLY A 784 1.98 0.39 2.93
CA GLY A 784 2.48 -0.32 4.12
C GLY A 784 2.78 0.62 5.28
N VAL A 785 3.57 1.69 5.03
CA VAL A 785 3.89 2.69 6.06
C VAL A 785 2.65 3.48 6.51
N ALA A 786 1.66 3.72 5.63
CA ALA A 786 0.40 4.34 6.03
C ALA A 786 -0.40 3.46 7.01
N GLY A 787 -0.47 2.15 6.75
CA GLY A 787 -1.08 1.18 7.67
C GLY A 787 -0.36 1.12 9.02
N LEU A 788 0.97 1.13 9.00
CA LEU A 788 1.79 1.15 10.22
C LEU A 788 1.57 2.43 11.05
N ILE A 789 1.55 3.61 10.41
CA ILE A 789 1.27 4.88 11.11
C ILE A 789 -0.12 4.85 11.73
N LYS A 790 -1.15 4.36 11.02
CA LYS A 790 -2.50 4.16 11.59
C LYS A 790 -2.46 3.27 12.83
N VAL A 791 -1.78 2.12 12.76
CA VAL A 791 -1.69 1.16 13.88
C VAL A 791 -1.05 1.79 15.11
N ILE A 792 0.08 2.49 14.93
CA ILE A 792 0.77 3.16 16.02
C ILE A 792 -0.11 4.26 16.64
N LEU A 793 -0.78 5.09 15.83
CA LEU A 793 -1.68 6.11 16.33
C LEU A 793 -2.87 5.48 17.09
N ALA A 794 -3.47 4.41 16.55
CA ALA A 794 -4.57 3.69 17.17
C ALA A 794 -4.21 3.11 18.54
N MET A 795 -3.04 2.48 18.67
CA MET A 795 -2.55 1.95 19.96
C MET A 795 -2.34 3.06 20.99
N ASN A 796 -1.72 4.18 20.60
CA ASN A 796 -1.46 5.31 21.52
C ASN A 796 -2.75 6.04 21.95
N GLN A 797 -3.78 6.02 21.11
CA GLN A 797 -5.09 6.60 21.41
C GLN A 797 -6.04 5.62 22.10
N GLY A 798 -5.69 4.33 22.16
CA GLY A 798 -6.51 3.28 22.76
C GLY A 798 -7.79 2.95 21.97
N VAL A 799 -7.85 3.30 20.68
CA VAL A 799 -9.04 3.12 19.83
C VAL A 799 -8.62 2.64 18.45
N ILE A 800 -9.28 1.60 17.95
CA ILE A 800 -9.17 1.13 16.57
C ILE A 800 -10.22 1.88 15.72
N PRO A 801 -9.78 2.69 14.72
CA PRO A 801 -10.69 3.43 13.88
C PRO A 801 -11.62 2.54 13.07
N ARG A 802 -12.78 3.10 12.72
CA ARG A 802 -13.81 2.42 11.93
C ARG A 802 -13.29 2.01 10.54
N HIS A 803 -13.51 0.74 10.18
CA HIS A 803 -13.37 0.21 8.82
C HIS A 803 -14.56 0.65 7.96
N LEU A 804 -14.30 1.36 6.85
CA LEU A 804 -15.37 1.88 6.01
C LEU A 804 -15.84 0.86 4.97
N HIS A 805 -17.04 1.08 4.43
CA HIS A 805 -17.62 0.32 3.31
C HIS A 805 -17.93 -1.17 3.53
N PHE A 806 -17.80 -1.69 4.75
CA PHE A 806 -18.25 -3.04 5.12
C PHE A 806 -19.73 -3.03 5.55
N ARG A 807 -20.62 -3.46 4.66
CA ARG A 807 -22.07 -3.53 4.86
C ARG A 807 -22.57 -4.97 4.77
N ASP A 808 -22.25 -5.65 3.67
CA ASP A 808 -22.64 -7.02 3.39
C ASP A 808 -21.35 -7.85 3.39
N PRO A 809 -21.12 -8.72 4.40
CA PRO A 809 -19.88 -9.50 4.47
C PRO A 809 -19.68 -10.38 3.23
N ASN A 810 -18.44 -10.50 2.75
CA ASN A 810 -18.11 -11.32 1.59
C ASN A 810 -18.62 -12.78 1.78
N PRO A 811 -19.52 -13.29 0.90
CA PRO A 811 -20.16 -14.60 1.07
C PRO A 811 -19.24 -15.79 0.85
N ASN A 812 -18.02 -15.57 0.32
CA ASN A 812 -17.01 -16.62 0.16
C ASN A 812 -16.31 -16.99 1.46
N LEU A 813 -16.57 -16.24 2.55
CA LEU A 813 -16.01 -16.45 3.87
C LEU A 813 -17.10 -16.89 4.86
N GLU A 814 -16.84 -17.96 5.62
CA GLU A 814 -17.73 -18.44 6.69
C GLU A 814 -17.51 -17.62 7.98
N TRP A 815 -17.88 -16.34 7.96
CA TRP A 815 -17.61 -15.37 9.05
C TRP A 815 -18.00 -15.88 10.45
N ASP A 816 -19.11 -16.60 10.58
CA ASP A 816 -19.59 -17.15 11.86
C ASP A 816 -18.65 -18.20 12.48
N ARG A 817 -17.75 -18.78 11.68
CA ARG A 817 -16.79 -19.80 12.13
C ARG A 817 -15.35 -19.29 12.20
N LEU A 818 -15.06 -18.13 11.62
CA LEU A 818 -13.72 -17.58 11.60
C LEU A 818 -13.44 -16.84 12.91
N PRO A 819 -12.28 -17.05 13.57
CA PRO A 819 -11.89 -16.33 14.78
C PRO A 819 -11.42 -14.89 14.47
N VAL A 820 -12.10 -14.20 13.55
CA VAL A 820 -11.74 -12.87 13.02
C VAL A 820 -12.98 -11.99 12.98
N ARG A 821 -12.84 -10.73 13.37
CA ARG A 821 -13.93 -9.73 13.38
C ARG A 821 -13.48 -8.42 12.73
N VAL A 822 -14.21 -8.00 11.70
CA VAL A 822 -13.98 -6.69 11.04
C VAL A 822 -14.42 -5.56 11.97
N THR A 823 -13.60 -4.51 12.12
CA THR A 823 -13.92 -3.35 12.96
C THR A 823 -14.82 -2.34 12.24
N SER A 824 -16.06 -2.73 11.94
CA SER A 824 -17.06 -1.93 11.19
C SER A 824 -17.56 -0.68 11.92
N GLU A 825 -17.23 -0.56 13.22
CA GLU A 825 -17.43 0.59 14.09
C GLU A 825 -16.11 0.91 14.82
N ALA A 826 -15.98 2.14 15.33
CA ALA A 826 -14.85 2.48 16.18
C ALA A 826 -14.86 1.56 17.41
N THR A 827 -13.75 0.89 17.67
CA THR A 827 -13.65 -0.18 18.67
C THR A 827 -12.55 0.18 19.66
N ASP A 828 -12.84 0.15 20.97
CA ASP A 828 -11.81 0.34 21.99
C ASP A 828 -10.72 -0.73 21.87
N TRP A 829 -9.46 -0.32 22.04
CA TRP A 829 -8.35 -1.25 21.95
C TRP A 829 -8.40 -2.25 23.12
N PRO A 830 -8.31 -3.58 22.88
CA PRO A 830 -8.35 -4.57 23.95
C PRO A 830 -7.24 -4.35 24.99
N VAL A 831 -7.63 -4.28 26.27
CA VAL A 831 -6.72 -4.02 27.38
C VAL A 831 -6.32 -5.32 28.06
N HIS A 832 -5.01 -5.54 28.18
CA HIS A 832 -4.46 -6.70 28.88
C HIS A 832 -3.57 -6.23 30.04
N PRO A 833 -3.86 -6.59 31.30
CA PRO A 833 -3.06 -6.14 32.45
C PRO A 833 -1.61 -6.63 32.43
N ASP A 834 -1.40 -7.83 31.89
CA ASP A 834 -0.13 -8.56 32.01
C ASP A 834 0.78 -8.40 30.78
N ARG A 835 0.34 -7.69 29.72
CA ARG A 835 1.12 -7.49 28.50
C ARG A 835 0.77 -6.18 27.77
N PRO A 836 1.71 -5.61 27.00
CA PRO A 836 1.41 -4.49 26.11
C PRO A 836 0.45 -4.89 24.97
N PRO A 837 -0.17 -3.90 24.29
CA PRO A 837 -0.95 -4.15 23.09
C PRO A 837 -0.04 -4.57 21.94
N PHE A 838 -0.46 -5.60 21.19
CA PHE A 838 0.23 -6.05 19.99
C PHE A 838 -0.65 -5.89 18.77
N ALA A 839 -0.05 -5.48 17.66
CA ALA A 839 -0.69 -5.39 16.36
C ALA A 839 0.23 -5.93 15.27
N ALA A 840 -0.35 -6.22 14.11
CA ALA A 840 0.41 -6.57 12.93
C ALA A 840 -0.03 -5.79 11.69
N VAL A 841 0.87 -5.66 10.72
CA VAL A 841 0.64 -4.96 9.45
C VAL A 841 1.09 -5.86 8.29
N SER A 842 0.19 -6.09 7.34
CA SER A 842 0.45 -6.85 6.11
C SER A 842 0.54 -5.95 4.88
N ALA A 843 1.47 -6.25 3.98
CA ALA A 843 1.47 -5.69 2.63
C ALA A 843 1.88 -6.76 1.61
N PHE A 844 1.01 -7.01 0.63
CA PHE A 844 1.21 -8.02 -0.40
C PHE A 844 1.36 -7.33 -1.76
N GLY A 845 2.54 -7.47 -2.36
CA GLY A 845 2.88 -6.89 -3.64
C GLY A 845 2.30 -7.73 -4.77
N ILE A 846 1.82 -7.06 -5.82
CA ILE A 846 1.28 -7.74 -7.00
C ILE A 846 2.32 -8.60 -7.74
N SER A 847 3.61 -8.35 -7.54
CA SER A 847 4.71 -9.20 -8.02
C SER A 847 4.88 -10.51 -7.22
N GLY A 848 4.01 -10.74 -6.22
CA GLY A 848 4.02 -11.88 -5.33
C GLY A 848 4.95 -11.76 -4.13
N THR A 849 5.58 -10.61 -3.89
CA THR A 849 6.38 -10.39 -2.67
C THR A 849 5.50 -9.97 -1.51
N ASN A 850 5.57 -10.69 -0.39
CA ASN A 850 4.75 -10.42 0.79
C ASN A 850 5.63 -9.89 1.93
N ALA A 851 5.10 -8.97 2.71
CA ALA A 851 5.74 -8.47 3.92
C ALA A 851 4.74 -8.45 5.09
N HIS A 852 5.22 -8.85 6.26
CA HIS A 852 4.45 -8.82 7.50
C HIS A 852 5.30 -8.28 8.66
N VAL A 853 4.72 -7.41 9.49
CA VAL A 853 5.41 -6.75 10.60
C VAL A 853 4.56 -6.86 11.86
N VAL A 854 5.18 -7.27 12.97
CA VAL A 854 4.57 -7.34 14.30
C VAL A 854 5.10 -6.19 15.15
N VAL A 855 4.19 -5.47 15.77
CA VAL A 855 4.44 -4.20 16.47
C VAL A 855 3.81 -4.24 17.85
N GLU A 856 4.54 -3.70 18.80
CA GLU A 856 4.14 -3.48 20.18
C GLU A 856 3.87 -1.99 20.42
N GLY A 857 2.75 -1.67 21.07
CA GLY A 857 2.44 -0.31 21.52
C GLY A 857 3.07 0.01 22.88
N ASN A 858 3.22 1.30 23.18
CA ASN A 858 3.73 1.73 24.48
C ASN A 858 2.69 1.57 25.59
N GLY A 859 3.01 0.80 26.64
CA GLY A 859 2.27 0.77 27.91
C GLY A 859 2.31 -0.59 28.60
N THR A 860 2.89 -0.63 29.81
CA THR A 860 2.70 -1.72 30.78
C THR A 860 1.94 -1.17 31.99
N GLY A 861 0.74 -1.69 32.26
CA GLY A 861 0.11 -1.70 33.59
C GLY A 861 -0.36 -0.38 34.24
N ASP A 862 0.26 0.77 34.02
CA ASP A 862 -0.05 1.99 34.77
C ASP A 862 -1.06 2.89 34.05
N GLY A 863 -2.35 2.58 34.22
CA GLY A 863 -3.46 3.49 33.96
C GLY A 863 -3.97 3.49 32.52
N VAL A 864 -4.51 2.36 32.07
CA VAL A 864 -5.20 2.25 30.79
C VAL A 864 -6.53 3.03 30.84
N GLY A 865 -6.61 4.09 30.02
CA GLY A 865 -7.71 5.05 29.97
C GLY A 865 -7.28 6.51 29.75
N SER A 866 -5.98 6.83 29.89
CA SER A 866 -5.43 8.13 29.52
C SER A 866 -4.83 8.09 28.12
N ARG A 867 -5.21 9.02 27.24
CA ARG A 867 -4.53 9.28 25.96
C ARG A 867 -3.02 9.39 26.23
N HIS A 868 -2.24 8.41 25.79
CA HIS A 868 -0.80 8.39 26.05
C HIS A 868 -0.11 9.13 24.91
N GLN A 869 0.35 10.35 25.18
CA GLN A 869 1.34 10.95 24.29
C GLN A 869 2.68 10.28 24.58
N PRO A 870 3.36 9.74 23.56
CA PRO A 870 4.71 9.25 23.76
C PRO A 870 5.59 10.35 24.36
N ALA A 871 6.40 9.99 25.33
CA ALA A 871 7.42 10.86 25.91
C ALA A 871 8.67 10.03 26.17
N GLY A 872 9.84 10.63 25.97
CA GLY A 872 11.09 10.00 26.41
C GLY A 872 11.14 9.90 27.94
N GLY A 873 11.94 8.96 28.45
CA GLY A 873 12.31 8.96 29.87
C GLY A 873 13.02 10.27 30.23
N ALA A 874 12.81 10.79 31.44
CA ALA A 874 13.52 11.98 31.89
C ALA A 874 15.00 11.65 32.02
N GLN A 875 15.85 12.26 31.18
CA GLN A 875 17.29 12.05 31.20
C GLN A 875 17.98 13.23 31.89
N PRO A 876 18.98 12.97 32.75
CA PRO A 876 19.84 14.03 33.27
C PRO A 876 20.51 14.80 32.13
N VAL A 877 20.45 16.12 32.19
CA VAL A 877 21.09 16.97 31.19
C VAL A 877 22.59 17.06 31.47
N ALA A 878 23.39 16.50 30.58
CA ALA A 878 24.85 16.60 30.63
C ALA A 878 25.32 17.99 30.13
N VAL A 879 26.26 18.59 30.84
CA VAL A 879 26.85 19.89 30.51
C VAL A 879 28.37 19.76 30.57
N ASP A 880 29.04 20.18 29.50
CA ASP A 880 30.49 20.19 29.41
C ASP A 880 31.01 21.56 29.86
N LEU A 881 31.83 21.58 30.91
CA LEU A 881 32.43 22.80 31.45
C LEU A 881 33.78 23.07 30.75
N PRO A 882 34.13 24.34 30.48
CA PRO A 882 35.41 24.66 29.87
C PRO A 882 36.59 24.47 30.84
N GLU A 883 37.79 24.27 30.29
CA GLU A 883 39.02 24.52 31.05
C GLU A 883 39.06 25.97 31.55
N PRO A 884 39.52 26.25 32.78
CA PRO A 884 40.13 25.35 33.77
C PRO A 884 39.14 24.81 34.82
N VAL A 885 37.83 24.97 34.63
CA VAL A 885 36.79 24.56 35.60
C VAL A 885 36.13 23.23 35.24
N LYS A 886 36.70 22.52 34.27
CA LYS A 886 36.18 21.28 33.69
C LYS A 886 35.93 20.18 34.74
N ASP A 887 36.81 20.08 35.72
CA ASP A 887 36.78 19.02 36.73
C ASP A 887 35.95 19.38 37.98
N LEU A 888 35.29 20.55 38.00
CA LEU A 888 34.48 20.94 39.15
C LEU A 888 33.20 20.10 39.26
N PRO A 889 32.87 19.58 40.46
CA PRO A 889 31.63 18.83 40.65
C PRO A 889 30.42 19.76 40.60
N LEU A 890 29.51 19.52 39.67
CA LEU A 890 28.23 20.23 39.62
C LEU A 890 27.27 19.69 40.69
N ALA A 891 26.77 20.59 41.54
CA ALA A 891 25.76 20.25 42.54
C ALA A 891 24.47 19.77 41.87
N LYS A 892 23.90 18.66 42.37
CA LYS A 892 22.65 18.06 41.85
C LYS A 892 21.43 18.30 42.75
N GLU A 893 21.66 18.69 44.01
CA GLU A 893 20.62 18.83 45.04
C GLU A 893 20.69 20.23 45.68
N GLY A 894 19.55 20.72 46.18
CA GLY A 894 19.47 22.02 46.86
C GLY A 894 19.60 23.23 45.94
N LEU A 895 19.35 23.09 44.63
CA LEU A 895 19.20 24.21 43.70
C LEU A 895 17.73 24.64 43.66
N GLY A 896 17.49 25.95 43.63
CA GLY A 896 16.16 26.52 43.40
C GLY A 896 15.70 26.29 41.95
N ALA A 897 14.41 26.00 41.75
CA ALA A 897 13.85 25.85 40.41
C ALA A 897 13.93 27.16 39.62
N ARG A 898 14.37 27.09 38.35
CA ARG A 898 14.36 28.26 37.45
C ARG A 898 12.94 28.71 37.17
N LYS A 899 12.64 29.94 37.59
CA LYS A 899 11.34 30.59 37.33
C LYS A 899 11.22 31.22 35.95
N THR A 900 12.35 31.49 35.28
CA THR A 900 12.41 32.11 33.95
C THR A 900 12.99 31.12 32.95
N ARG A 901 12.38 31.02 31.77
CA ARG A 901 12.71 30.03 30.74
C ARG A 901 12.83 30.68 29.38
N PHE A 902 13.43 29.94 28.47
CA PHE A 902 13.72 30.38 27.11
C PHE A 902 13.15 29.41 26.09
N LEU A 903 12.27 29.88 25.21
CA LEU A 903 11.83 29.16 24.03
C LEU A 903 12.57 29.71 22.80
N PRO A 904 13.53 28.97 22.22
CA PRO A 904 14.16 29.35 20.96
C PRO A 904 13.25 29.00 19.79
N LEU A 905 13.02 29.97 18.90
CA LEU A 905 12.35 29.75 17.61
C LEU A 905 13.26 30.21 16.48
N SER A 906 13.21 29.51 15.34
CA SER A 906 13.90 29.97 14.14
C SER A 906 13.20 29.58 12.84
N GLY A 907 13.51 30.30 11.76
CA GLY A 907 13.05 30.03 10.41
C GLY A 907 14.10 30.36 9.35
N LYS A 908 13.99 29.75 8.16
CA LYS A 908 14.76 30.20 6.98
C LYS A 908 14.18 31.46 6.32
N SER A 909 13.01 31.89 6.77
CA SER A 909 12.40 33.18 6.45
C SER A 909 11.64 33.71 7.67
N ASP A 910 11.40 35.02 7.68
CA ASP A 910 10.55 35.67 8.68
C ASP A 910 9.12 35.11 8.69
N GLY A 911 8.56 34.81 7.50
CA GLY A 911 7.23 34.19 7.37
C GLY A 911 7.16 32.83 8.07
N ALA A 912 8.18 31.98 7.92
CA ALA A 912 8.25 30.69 8.60
C ALA A 912 8.34 30.87 10.13
N LEU A 913 9.13 31.83 10.61
CA LEU A 913 9.27 32.09 12.05
C LEU A 913 7.93 32.51 12.69
N ARG A 914 7.17 33.38 12.04
CA ARG A 914 5.85 33.82 12.51
C ARG A 914 4.82 32.69 12.49
N GLU A 915 4.78 31.91 11.42
CA GLU A 915 3.87 30.76 11.32
C GLU A 915 4.22 29.72 12.40
N LEU A 916 5.50 29.50 12.68
CA LEU A 916 5.93 28.62 13.76
C LEU A 916 5.42 29.12 15.11
N ALA A 917 5.50 30.41 15.40
CA ALA A 917 4.95 31.00 16.62
C ALA A 917 3.42 30.74 16.75
N SER A 918 2.68 30.87 15.65
CA SER A 918 1.25 30.58 15.58
C SER A 918 0.93 29.10 15.84
N ARG A 919 1.76 28.18 15.33
CA ARG A 919 1.64 26.75 15.61
C ARG A 919 1.90 26.41 17.08
N TYR A 920 2.87 27.07 17.73
CA TYR A 920 3.10 26.91 19.18
C TYR A 920 1.94 27.47 20.01
N LEU A 921 1.30 28.57 19.59
CA LEU A 921 0.06 29.05 20.23
C LEU A 921 -1.05 27.99 20.15
N SER A 922 -1.25 27.40 18.96
CA SER A 922 -2.23 26.33 18.77
C SER A 922 -1.93 25.10 19.65
N TRP A 923 -0.65 24.71 19.75
CA TRP A 923 -0.21 23.61 20.61
C TRP A 923 -0.50 23.88 22.09
N LEU A 924 -0.31 25.10 22.59
CA LEU A 924 -0.65 25.47 23.97
C LEU A 924 -2.15 25.36 24.26
N ASP A 925 -2.98 25.64 23.26
CA ASP A 925 -4.44 25.58 23.38
C ASP A 925 -4.94 24.12 23.35
N GLU A 926 -4.33 23.25 22.53
CA GLU A 926 -4.64 21.81 22.49
C GLU A 926 -4.33 21.08 23.82
N HIS A 927 -3.32 21.54 24.56
CA HIS A 927 -2.93 20.96 25.85
C HIS A 927 -3.69 21.57 27.04
N ALA A 928 -4.70 22.41 26.79
CA ALA A 928 -5.60 22.99 27.80
C ALA A 928 -4.88 23.65 29.01
N LEU A 929 -3.70 24.23 28.79
CA LEU A 929 -2.91 24.85 29.86
C LEU A 929 -3.57 26.15 30.35
N SER A 930 -4.26 26.07 31.50
CA SER A 930 -4.97 27.18 32.14
C SER A 930 -4.03 28.21 32.77
N SER A 931 -4.54 29.44 32.93
CA SER A 931 -3.86 30.57 33.54
C SER A 931 -3.79 30.43 35.06
N GLY A 932 -2.88 29.60 35.58
CA GLY A 932 -2.58 29.53 37.03
C GLY A 932 -2.32 28.10 37.50
N ASP A 933 -1.08 27.85 37.93
CA ASP A 933 -0.52 26.69 38.66
C ASP A 933 -0.94 25.28 38.23
N ASP A 934 -0.04 24.57 37.49
CA ASP A 934 0.43 23.18 37.75
C ASP A 934 1.20 22.48 36.57
N THR A 935 1.78 23.19 35.59
CA THR A 935 2.53 22.54 34.48
C THR A 935 3.97 23.05 34.27
N ASP A 936 4.69 23.25 35.36
CA ASP A 936 6.12 23.56 35.35
C ASP A 936 6.93 22.52 34.53
N PRO A 937 6.75 21.19 34.63
CA PRO A 937 7.59 20.25 33.88
C PRO A 937 7.38 20.29 32.35
N LEU A 938 6.12 20.33 31.90
CA LEU A 938 5.78 20.25 30.47
C LEU A 938 6.32 21.45 29.67
N LEU A 939 6.20 22.67 30.21
CA LEU A 939 6.73 23.86 29.57
C LEU A 939 8.26 23.87 29.49
N ALA A 940 8.94 23.19 30.42
CA ALA A 940 10.39 23.08 30.41
C ALA A 940 10.84 21.99 29.44
N ASP A 941 10.13 20.86 29.39
CA ASP A 941 10.34 19.81 28.38
C ASP A 941 10.08 20.35 26.96
N MET A 942 9.12 21.26 26.79
CA MET A 942 8.89 22.00 25.54
C MET A 942 10.10 22.87 25.17
N ALA A 943 10.56 23.74 26.07
CA ALA A 943 11.72 24.59 25.83
C ALA A 943 13.00 23.78 25.57
N TRP A 944 13.19 22.70 26.33
CA TRP A 944 14.25 21.73 26.15
C TRP A 944 14.21 21.11 24.75
N THR A 945 13.08 20.52 24.37
CA THR A 945 12.92 19.83 23.08
C THR A 945 13.08 20.81 21.91
N ALA A 946 12.57 22.04 22.04
CA ALA A 946 12.76 23.09 21.04
C ALA A 946 14.22 23.52 20.89
N GLY A 947 15.01 23.50 21.97
CA GLY A 947 16.42 23.87 21.96
C GLY A 947 17.36 22.76 21.50
N VAL A 948 17.12 21.50 21.85
CA VAL A 948 18.05 20.40 21.49
C VAL A 948 17.60 19.56 20.31
N GLY A 949 16.31 19.63 19.96
CA GLY A 949 15.66 18.78 18.96
C GLY A 949 15.23 19.51 17.69
N ARG A 950 15.70 20.73 17.45
CA ARG A 950 15.37 21.53 16.25
C ARG A 950 16.63 22.16 15.68
N SER A 951 16.64 22.42 14.38
CA SER A 951 17.68 23.25 13.77
C SER A 951 17.44 24.74 14.06
N HIS A 952 18.52 25.50 14.20
CA HIS A 952 18.49 26.92 14.52
C HIS A 952 18.96 27.80 13.34
N PHE A 953 18.01 28.20 12.49
CA PHE A 953 18.21 29.00 11.27
C PHE A 953 18.49 30.48 11.55
N ASN A 954 18.69 31.29 10.50
CA ASN A 954 19.18 32.67 10.61
C ASN A 954 18.13 33.70 11.04
N HIS A 955 16.83 33.46 10.81
CA HIS A 955 15.78 34.29 11.42
C HIS A 955 15.46 33.69 12.78
N ARG A 956 15.88 34.35 13.85
CA ARG A 956 15.82 33.84 15.23
C ARG A 956 15.01 34.76 16.10
N ALA A 957 14.17 34.18 16.95
CA ALA A 957 13.49 34.90 18.01
C ALA A 957 13.55 34.10 19.30
N GLY A 958 13.76 34.83 20.39
CA GLY A 958 13.88 34.29 21.72
C GLY A 958 12.69 34.69 22.60
N VAL A 959 11.81 33.75 22.94
CA VAL A 959 10.69 34.06 23.84
C VAL A 959 11.06 33.69 25.28
N VAL A 960 11.24 34.71 26.12
CA VAL A 960 11.47 34.54 27.55
C VAL A 960 10.14 34.55 28.29
N PHE A 961 9.92 33.56 29.16
CA PHE A 961 8.63 33.38 29.84
C PHE A 961 8.80 32.75 31.22
N ARG A 962 7.77 32.90 32.06
CA ARG A 962 7.71 32.32 33.43
C ARG A 962 6.57 31.34 33.61
N ASP A 963 5.55 31.46 32.77
CA ASP A 963 4.31 30.68 32.81
C ASP A 963 3.69 30.63 31.41
N ALA A 964 2.61 29.86 31.25
CA ALA A 964 1.90 29.75 29.97
C ALA A 964 1.32 31.10 29.48
N ALA A 965 1.00 32.03 30.39
CA ALA A 965 0.40 33.32 30.02
C ALA A 965 1.42 34.26 29.37
N SER A 966 2.58 34.42 30.02
CA SER A 966 3.72 35.19 29.50
C SER A 966 4.29 34.58 28.21
N LEU A 967 4.28 33.25 28.08
CA LEU A 967 4.64 32.58 26.83
C LEU A 967 3.68 32.93 25.69
N ARG A 968 2.36 32.85 25.92
CA ARG A 968 1.35 33.23 24.92
C ARG A 968 1.50 34.69 24.49
N GLU A 969 1.77 35.59 25.44
CA GLU A 969 2.03 37.00 25.13
C GLU A 969 3.25 37.17 24.22
N GLY A 970 4.36 36.51 24.55
CA GLY A 970 5.58 36.55 23.75
C GLY A 970 5.39 36.00 22.33
N LEU A 971 4.71 34.86 22.19
CA LEU A 971 4.41 34.26 20.88
C LEU A 971 3.50 35.15 20.02
N ARG A 972 2.48 35.79 20.60
CA ARG A 972 1.60 36.74 19.88
C ARG A 972 2.34 37.99 19.41
N LYS A 973 3.28 38.48 20.24
CA LYS A 973 4.16 39.60 19.85
C LYS A 973 5.06 39.21 18.67
N LEU A 974 5.52 37.97 18.61
CA LEU A 974 6.32 37.48 17.48
C LEU A 974 5.48 37.32 16.21
N GLU A 975 4.27 36.75 16.32
CA GLU A 975 3.33 36.57 15.19
C GLU A 975 2.97 37.92 14.52
N THR A 976 2.65 38.93 15.34
CA THR A 976 2.19 40.25 14.88
C THR A 976 3.30 41.31 14.77
N GLY A 977 4.52 40.96 15.18
CA GLY A 977 5.64 41.88 15.34
C GLY A 977 6.27 42.37 14.03
N ARG A 978 7.32 43.19 14.16
CA ARG A 978 8.14 43.62 13.01
C ARG A 978 8.93 42.44 12.43
N GLN A 979 9.32 42.56 11.16
CA GLN A 979 10.12 41.52 10.52
C GLN A 979 11.45 41.34 11.24
N THR A 980 11.80 40.08 11.46
CA THR A 980 13.09 39.68 12.02
C THR A 980 14.10 39.57 10.89
N GLU A 981 15.16 40.37 10.95
CA GLU A 981 16.25 40.30 9.95
C GLU A 981 17.13 39.07 10.20
N PRO A 982 17.63 38.39 9.14
CA PRO A 982 18.52 37.26 9.29
C PRO A 982 19.88 37.72 9.82
N ARG A 983 20.44 37.03 10.81
CA ARG A 983 21.79 37.33 11.35
C ARG A 983 22.76 36.18 11.14
N ALA A 984 24.00 36.54 10.81
CA ALA A 984 25.13 35.61 10.74
C ALA A 984 25.79 35.48 12.12
N PRO A 985 26.65 34.47 12.35
CA PRO A 985 27.40 34.34 13.60
C PRO A 985 28.29 35.56 13.83
N ALA A 986 28.02 36.30 14.90
CA ALA A 986 28.77 37.50 15.30
C ALA A 986 30.09 37.15 16.00
N LYS A 987 31.14 37.94 15.76
CA LYS A 987 32.38 37.89 16.55
C LYS A 987 32.12 38.44 17.96
N VAL A 988 32.44 37.64 18.98
CA VAL A 988 32.13 37.94 20.39
C VAL A 988 33.35 38.42 21.15
N ALA A 989 33.20 39.49 21.93
CA ALA A 989 34.15 39.88 22.98
C ALA A 989 33.54 39.75 24.37
N PHE A 990 34.32 39.29 25.34
CA PHE A 990 33.96 39.37 26.76
C PHE A 990 34.67 40.57 27.39
N ALA A 991 33.88 41.47 27.97
CA ALA A 991 34.35 42.66 28.66
C ALA A 991 34.18 42.50 30.16
N TYR A 992 35.29 42.40 30.89
CA TYR A 992 35.35 42.18 32.33
C TYR A 992 35.41 43.51 33.08
N THR A 993 34.65 43.62 34.16
CA THR A 993 34.51 44.87 34.91
C THR A 993 35.62 45.08 35.94
N GLY A 994 35.80 46.33 36.37
CA GLY A 994 36.70 46.65 37.49
C GLY A 994 35.97 46.80 38.82
N GLN A 995 36.72 47.20 39.85
CA GLN A 995 36.18 47.58 41.15
C GLN A 995 35.47 48.95 41.04
N ALA A 996 34.13 48.95 41.15
CA ALA A 996 33.21 50.10 41.18
C ALA A 996 31.75 49.66 40.96
N GLY A 997 31.53 48.45 40.42
CA GLY A 997 30.21 47.91 40.07
C GLY A 997 29.56 47.00 41.12
N GLN A 998 30.23 46.72 42.24
CA GLN A 998 29.77 45.79 43.27
C GLN A 998 28.54 46.28 44.05
N TRP A 999 27.79 45.35 44.63
CA TRP A 999 26.69 45.62 45.55
C TRP A 999 26.40 44.38 46.42
N ALA A 1000 25.84 44.58 47.60
CA ALA A 1000 25.56 43.49 48.55
C ALA A 1000 24.44 42.56 48.03
N GLY A 1001 24.72 41.25 47.95
CA GLY A 1001 23.80 40.27 47.36
C GLY A 1001 24.10 39.94 45.90
N MET A 1002 25.20 40.45 45.33
CA MET A 1002 25.61 40.12 43.97
C MET A 1002 25.90 38.62 43.83
N GLY A 1003 25.41 38.00 42.75
CA GLY A 1003 25.58 36.57 42.50
C GLY A 1003 24.68 35.62 43.30
N HIS A 1004 24.02 36.06 44.39
CA HIS A 1004 23.22 35.18 45.26
C HIS A 1004 22.11 34.41 44.51
N ALA A 1005 21.33 35.11 43.68
CA ALA A 1005 20.28 34.44 42.90
C ALA A 1005 20.84 33.39 41.92
N LEU A 1006 22.02 33.65 41.32
CA LEU A 1006 22.68 32.72 40.41
C LEU A 1006 23.31 31.55 41.17
N TYR A 1007 23.83 31.77 42.38
CA TYR A 1007 24.31 30.70 43.26
C TYR A 1007 23.19 29.73 43.67
N GLU A 1008 21.99 30.26 43.89
CA GLU A 1008 20.80 29.47 44.21
C GLU A 1008 20.26 28.65 43.03
N SER A 1009 20.36 29.17 41.79
CA SER A 1009 19.70 28.56 40.63
C SER A 1009 20.62 27.92 39.58
N GLU A 1010 21.90 28.31 39.50
CA GLU A 1010 22.82 27.86 38.45
C GLU A 1010 23.93 26.96 39.02
N PRO A 1011 23.95 25.65 38.69
CA PRO A 1011 24.92 24.71 39.26
C PRO A 1011 26.37 25.06 38.91
N VAL A 1012 26.60 25.66 37.74
CA VAL A 1012 27.93 26.07 37.27
C VAL A 1012 28.47 27.21 38.12
N VAL A 1013 27.63 28.21 38.41
CA VAL A 1013 28.01 29.35 39.25
C VAL A 1013 28.30 28.88 40.67
N ARG A 1014 27.43 28.03 41.23
CA ARG A 1014 27.63 27.44 42.55
C ARG A 1014 28.97 26.69 42.64
N ALA A 1015 29.27 25.82 41.69
CA ALA A 1015 30.51 25.02 41.69
C ALA A 1015 31.77 25.90 41.67
N VAL A 1016 31.80 26.97 40.86
CA VAL A 1016 32.94 27.89 40.81
C VAL A 1016 33.07 28.68 42.12
N LEU A 1017 31.96 29.23 42.63
CA LEU A 1017 31.98 30.02 43.86
C LEU A 1017 32.32 29.18 45.10
N ASP A 1018 31.79 27.95 45.21
CA ASP A 1018 32.13 27.01 46.28
C ASP A 1018 33.62 26.67 46.26
N ARG A 1019 34.20 26.47 45.07
CA ARG A 1019 35.64 26.23 44.94
C ARG A 1019 36.45 27.44 45.39
N CYS A 1020 36.07 28.64 44.94
CA CYS A 1020 36.76 29.88 45.34
C CYS A 1020 36.64 30.16 46.84
N ASP A 1021 35.47 29.96 47.44
CA ASP A 1021 35.26 30.13 48.88
C ASP A 1021 36.10 29.14 49.71
N SER A 1022 36.15 27.86 49.29
CA SER A 1022 37.01 26.85 49.93
C SER A 1022 38.48 27.28 49.93
N VAL A 1023 39.00 27.74 48.78
CA VAL A 1023 40.40 28.14 48.64
C VAL A 1023 40.73 29.38 49.47
N LEU A 1024 39.81 30.34 49.60
CA LEU A 1024 40.04 31.52 50.43
C LEU A 1024 39.93 31.25 51.92
N ARG A 1025 38.98 30.42 52.36
CA ARG A 1025 38.88 30.01 53.76
C ARG A 1025 40.17 29.32 54.23
N GLU A 1026 40.75 28.47 53.38
CA GLU A 1026 42.05 27.83 53.66
C GLU A 1026 43.21 28.83 53.79
N ALA A 1027 43.17 29.95 53.05
CA ALA A 1027 44.26 30.93 53.00
C ALA A 1027 44.14 32.08 54.00
N GLN A 1028 42.92 32.54 54.32
CA GLN A 1028 42.66 33.80 55.03
C GLN A 1028 41.58 33.71 56.12
N ASP A 1029 40.96 32.54 56.35
CA ASP A 1029 39.86 32.32 57.32
C ASP A 1029 38.66 33.28 57.16
N ASP A 1030 38.43 33.77 55.93
CA ASP A 1030 37.30 34.65 55.56
C ASP A 1030 36.44 33.95 54.48
N SER A 1031 35.12 34.21 54.48
CA SER A 1031 34.20 33.59 53.52
C SER A 1031 33.87 34.54 52.38
N LEU A 1032 34.22 34.12 51.16
CA LEU A 1032 33.89 34.83 49.94
C LEU A 1032 32.38 34.89 49.71
N LEU A 1033 31.65 33.82 50.07
CA LEU A 1033 30.19 33.80 49.96
C LEU A 1033 29.53 34.83 50.87
N ASP A 1034 29.99 34.97 52.11
CA ASP A 1034 29.45 35.98 53.03
C ASP A 1034 29.68 37.41 52.51
N VAL A 1035 30.81 37.66 51.85
CA VAL A 1035 31.10 38.95 51.20
C VAL A 1035 30.17 39.19 50.00
N LEU A 1036 30.02 38.22 49.09
CA LEU A 1036 29.13 38.32 47.93
C LEU A 1036 27.68 38.55 48.35
N PHE A 1037 27.23 37.85 49.39
CA PHE A 1037 25.84 37.86 49.84
C PHE A 1037 25.54 38.99 50.83
N GLY A 1038 26.53 39.80 51.18
CA GLY A 1038 26.37 40.94 52.09
C GLY A 1038 26.14 40.55 53.56
N GLN A 1039 26.61 39.36 53.94
CA GLN A 1039 26.54 38.82 55.30
C GLN A 1039 27.85 39.02 56.09
N ALA A 1040 28.94 39.39 55.40
CA ALA A 1040 30.23 39.64 56.03
C ALA A 1040 30.23 40.89 56.94
N PRO A 1041 30.86 40.84 58.13
CA PRO A 1041 30.97 41.99 59.02
C PRO A 1041 32.05 42.98 58.54
N GLY A 1042 31.72 44.27 58.38
CA GLY A 1042 32.68 45.34 58.04
C GLY A 1042 32.21 46.24 56.89
N ASP A 1043 33.15 47.00 56.29
CA ASP A 1043 32.88 47.80 55.09
C ASP A 1043 32.75 46.89 53.85
N PRO A 1044 31.61 46.87 53.15
CA PRO A 1044 31.41 46.08 51.92
C PRO A 1044 32.30 46.52 50.75
N ASN A 1045 32.98 47.68 50.84
CA ASN A 1045 33.90 48.17 49.83
C ASN A 1045 35.39 47.93 50.15
N ASP A 1046 35.70 47.19 51.22
CA ASP A 1046 37.07 46.81 51.54
C ASP A 1046 37.71 46.07 50.36
N ALA A 1047 38.75 46.68 49.77
CA ALA A 1047 39.46 46.16 48.61
C ALA A 1047 40.05 44.76 48.85
N ALA A 1048 40.47 44.46 50.08
CA ALA A 1048 41.05 43.16 50.44
C ALA A 1048 40.03 42.01 50.31
N ARG A 1049 38.76 42.29 50.62
CA ARG A 1049 37.67 41.29 50.57
C ARG A 1049 36.92 41.30 49.24
N ILE A 1050 36.68 42.48 48.67
CA ILE A 1050 35.78 42.61 47.53
C ILE A 1050 36.44 42.24 46.20
N GLN A 1051 37.75 42.43 46.03
CA GLN A 1051 38.45 42.07 44.79
C GLN A 1051 38.44 40.56 44.49
N PRO A 1052 38.82 39.67 45.43
CA PRO A 1052 38.70 38.23 45.18
C PRO A 1052 37.25 37.79 44.97
N ALA A 1053 36.27 38.44 45.61
CA ALA A 1053 34.84 38.20 45.39
C ALA A 1053 34.38 38.58 43.96
N ILE A 1054 34.78 39.75 43.45
CA ILE A 1054 34.49 40.17 42.06
C ILE A 1054 35.15 39.22 41.07
N TYR A 1055 36.43 38.87 41.27
CA TYR A 1055 37.14 37.93 40.41
C TYR A 1055 36.42 36.58 40.35
N ALA A 1056 36.05 36.00 41.50
CA ALA A 1056 35.33 34.72 41.55
C ALA A 1056 33.97 34.79 40.83
N LEU A 1057 33.23 35.88 41.01
CA LEU A 1057 31.96 36.10 40.30
C LEU A 1057 32.17 36.22 38.79
N GLU A 1058 33.18 36.95 38.34
CA GLU A 1058 33.51 37.09 36.91
C GLU A 1058 33.92 35.76 36.28
N CYS A 1059 34.75 34.97 36.96
CA CYS A 1059 35.08 33.61 36.52
C CYS A 1059 33.84 32.70 36.49
N ALA A 1060 32.95 32.80 37.48
CA ALA A 1060 31.71 32.03 37.53
C ALA A 1060 30.75 32.40 36.38
N LEU A 1061 30.63 33.68 36.05
CA LEU A 1061 29.84 34.17 34.91
C LEU A 1061 30.45 33.74 33.57
N THR A 1062 31.78 33.77 33.44
CA THR A 1062 32.47 33.24 32.25
C THR A 1062 32.21 31.74 32.08
N ALA A 1063 32.29 30.96 33.16
CA ALA A 1063 31.95 29.55 33.15
C ALA A 1063 30.47 29.31 32.77
N LEU A 1064 29.56 30.15 33.28
CA LEU A 1064 28.13 30.08 32.95
C LEU A 1064 27.88 30.33 31.46
N TRP A 1065 28.46 31.37 30.86
CA TRP A 1065 28.35 31.61 29.41
C TRP A 1065 28.99 30.49 28.58
N ALA A 1066 30.13 29.98 29.02
CA ALA A 1066 30.78 28.87 28.33
C ALA A 1066 29.97 27.56 28.40
N SER A 1067 29.23 27.34 29.49
CA SER A 1067 28.35 26.17 29.65
C SER A 1067 27.21 26.13 28.64
N ILE A 1068 26.78 27.30 28.14
CA ILE A 1068 25.83 27.43 27.03
C ILE A 1068 26.53 27.64 25.68
N GLY A 1069 27.81 27.26 25.56
CA GLY A 1069 28.57 27.25 24.31
C GLY A 1069 29.07 28.61 23.83
N ILE A 1070 28.78 29.72 24.53
CA ILE A 1070 29.24 31.06 24.13
C ILE A 1070 30.65 31.29 24.67
N ARG A 1071 31.61 31.44 23.75
CA ARG A 1071 33.01 31.70 24.06
C ARG A 1071 33.51 32.98 23.39
N PRO A 1072 34.35 33.77 24.06
CA PRO A 1072 34.91 34.98 23.46
C PRO A 1072 35.98 34.65 22.41
N SER A 1073 36.02 35.44 21.33
CA SER A 1073 37.18 35.53 20.43
C SER A 1073 38.17 36.59 20.88
N VAL A 1074 37.68 37.57 21.64
CA VAL A 1074 38.45 38.68 22.22
C VAL A 1074 38.07 38.80 23.70
N VAL A 1075 39.05 38.98 24.56
CA VAL A 1075 38.83 39.29 25.98
C VAL A 1075 39.50 40.62 26.31
N VAL A 1076 38.79 41.42 27.09
CA VAL A 1076 39.27 42.73 27.57
C VAL A 1076 38.79 42.91 29.00
N GLY A 1077 39.68 43.30 29.89
CA GLY A 1077 39.32 43.58 31.27
C GLY A 1077 39.66 44.99 31.66
N HIS A 1078 38.87 45.56 32.57
CA HIS A 1078 39.16 46.87 33.15
C HIS A 1078 39.75 46.69 34.55
N ASN A 1079 41.02 47.06 34.72
CA ASN A 1079 41.72 46.99 36.00
C ASN A 1079 41.69 45.57 36.57
N LEU A 1080 41.00 45.33 37.71
CA LEU A 1080 40.83 43.99 38.28
C LEU A 1080 40.30 42.95 37.27
N GLY A 1081 39.37 43.35 36.40
CA GLY A 1081 38.76 42.44 35.42
C GLY A 1081 39.76 41.89 34.39
N GLU A 1082 40.95 42.48 34.26
CA GLU A 1082 42.00 41.92 33.40
C GLU A 1082 42.53 40.59 33.94
N LEU A 1083 42.43 40.34 35.25
CA LEU A 1083 42.76 39.05 35.84
C LEU A 1083 41.80 37.95 35.38
N ALA A 1084 40.50 38.25 35.39
CA ALA A 1084 39.47 37.33 34.90
C ALA A 1084 39.57 37.15 33.38
N ALA A 1085 39.88 38.22 32.63
CA ALA A 1085 40.16 38.14 31.19
C ALA A 1085 41.36 37.23 30.87
N ALA A 1086 42.46 37.35 31.62
CA ALA A 1086 43.64 36.51 31.46
C ALA A 1086 43.37 35.04 31.84
N GLN A 1087 42.59 34.80 32.90
CA GLN A 1087 42.14 33.46 33.27
C GLN A 1087 41.29 32.84 32.15
N ALA A 1088 40.36 33.60 31.56
CA ALA A 1088 39.55 33.14 30.43
C ALA A 1088 40.37 32.90 29.15
N ALA A 1089 41.50 33.59 29.00
CA ALA A 1089 42.50 33.33 27.96
C ALA A 1089 43.49 32.20 28.32
N TRP A 1090 43.25 31.45 29.40
CA TRP A 1090 44.07 30.33 29.88
C TRP A 1090 45.52 30.69 30.21
N MET A 1091 45.76 31.93 30.66
CA MET A 1091 47.10 32.33 31.10
C MET A 1091 47.46 31.73 32.45
N PHE A 1092 46.48 31.43 33.31
CA PHE A 1092 46.64 30.74 34.59
C PHE A 1092 45.31 30.11 35.04
N GLY A 1093 45.36 29.23 36.06
CA GLY A 1093 44.19 28.55 36.60
C GLY A 1093 43.30 29.44 37.48
N LEU A 1094 42.09 28.96 37.79
CA LEU A 1094 41.11 29.67 38.64
C LEU A 1094 41.68 30.06 40.01
N GLU A 1095 42.39 29.14 40.67
CA GLU A 1095 42.90 29.35 42.02
C GLU A 1095 44.07 30.32 42.07
N ASP A 1096 44.95 30.28 41.06
CA ASP A 1096 46.11 31.17 40.98
C ASP A 1096 45.66 32.61 40.75
N GLY A 1097 44.69 32.83 39.86
CA GLY A 1097 44.10 34.14 39.67
C GLY A 1097 43.35 34.64 40.91
N LEU A 1098 42.72 33.75 41.69
CA LEU A 1098 42.07 34.10 42.95
C LEU A 1098 43.10 34.55 44.01
N ARG A 1099 44.21 33.82 44.15
CA ARG A 1099 45.33 34.19 45.04
C ARG A 1099 45.91 35.55 44.63
N PHE A 1100 46.07 35.77 43.32
CA PHE A 1100 46.52 37.07 42.80
C PHE A 1100 45.51 38.19 43.11
N ALA A 1101 44.22 37.99 42.87
CA ALA A 1101 43.18 38.97 43.20
C ALA A 1101 43.15 39.31 44.69
N ALA A 1102 43.35 38.33 45.58
CA ALA A 1102 43.41 38.53 47.02
C ALA A 1102 44.67 39.31 47.45
N ALA A 1103 45.85 38.95 46.94
CA ALA A 1103 47.10 39.67 47.20
C ALA A 1103 47.04 41.13 46.70
N ARG A 1104 46.45 41.33 45.51
CA ARG A 1104 46.22 42.67 44.94
C ARG A 1104 45.22 43.49 45.76
N GLY A 1105 44.16 42.86 46.27
CA GLY A 1105 43.18 43.49 47.15
C GLY A 1105 43.82 43.98 48.46
N ALA A 1106 44.65 43.15 49.09
CA ALA A 1106 45.38 43.51 50.31
C ALA A 1106 46.33 44.70 50.09
N LEU A 1107 47.04 44.75 48.96
CA LEU A 1107 47.88 45.88 48.57
C LEU A 1107 47.08 47.20 48.48
N ILE A 1108 45.89 47.16 47.85
CA ILE A 1108 45.06 48.36 47.64
C ILE A 1108 44.35 48.78 48.95
N GLY A 1109 43.93 47.83 49.78
CA GLY A 1109 43.30 48.09 51.09
C GLY A 1109 44.25 48.63 52.16
N GLY A 1110 45.56 48.35 52.05
CA GLY A 1110 46.59 48.73 53.01
C GLY A 1110 47.18 50.15 52.88
N LEU A 1111 46.60 51.03 52.05
CA LEU A 1111 47.17 52.36 51.74
C LEU A 1111 46.70 53.48 52.69
N PRO A 1112 47.32 53.64 53.88
CA PRO A 1112 47.56 55.00 54.39
C PRO A 1112 49.02 55.35 54.72
N GLU A 1113 49.98 54.42 54.69
CA GLU A 1113 51.39 54.72 55.06
C GLU A 1113 52.40 54.43 53.94
N VAL A 1114 53.26 55.41 53.65
CA VAL A 1114 54.26 55.42 52.56
C VAL A 1114 55.32 54.29 52.66
N GLY A 1115 55.38 53.55 53.78
CA GLY A 1115 56.22 52.35 53.95
C GLY A 1115 55.50 51.01 53.76
N ALA A 1116 54.18 50.97 53.94
CA ALA A 1116 53.37 49.76 53.73
C ALA A 1116 53.23 49.41 52.24
N GLN A 1117 53.28 50.42 51.37
CA GLN A 1117 53.12 50.28 49.92
C GLN A 1117 54.26 49.47 49.26
N THR A 1118 55.51 49.60 49.73
CA THR A 1118 56.65 48.83 49.17
C THR A 1118 56.60 47.37 49.61
N ALA A 1119 56.35 47.11 50.89
CA ALA A 1119 56.22 45.75 51.42
C ALA A 1119 55.05 44.99 50.76
N ALA A 1120 53.89 45.62 50.63
CA ALA A 1120 52.73 44.99 49.99
C ALA A 1120 52.93 44.76 48.48
N LEU A 1121 53.72 45.60 47.80
CA LEU A 1121 54.11 45.37 46.41
C LEU A 1121 55.07 44.17 46.27
N ASP A 1122 55.95 43.97 47.25
CA ASP A 1122 56.88 42.83 47.28
C ASP A 1122 56.16 41.51 47.63
N ASP A 1123 55.12 41.56 48.49
CA ASP A 1123 54.23 40.43 48.73
C ASP A 1123 53.42 40.05 47.47
N LEU A 1124 52.97 41.05 46.70
CA LEU A 1124 52.33 40.82 45.40
C LEU A 1124 53.30 40.17 44.41
N GLN A 1125 54.56 40.63 44.38
CA GLN A 1125 55.60 40.04 43.54
C GLN A 1125 55.88 38.58 43.93
N ALA A 1126 56.00 38.28 45.23
CA ALA A 1126 56.22 36.92 45.71
C ALA A 1126 55.05 35.97 45.34
N THR A 1127 53.82 36.47 45.35
CA THR A 1127 52.65 35.72 44.89
C THR A 1127 52.73 35.45 43.38
N LEU A 1128 53.07 36.46 42.57
CA LEU A 1128 53.21 36.33 41.12
C LEU A 1128 54.35 35.39 40.70
N ASP A 1129 55.46 35.37 41.44
CA ASP A 1129 56.59 34.46 41.19
C ASP A 1129 56.21 32.98 41.39
N GLY A 1130 55.16 32.72 42.18
CA GLY A 1130 54.60 31.38 42.41
C GLY A 1130 53.58 30.93 41.35
N ILE A 1131 53.15 31.82 40.44
CA ILE A 1131 52.12 31.54 39.44
C ILE A 1131 52.77 31.25 38.09
N ALA A 1132 52.43 30.11 37.48
CA ALA A 1132 52.86 29.78 36.13
C ALA A 1132 51.99 30.53 35.10
N ILE A 1133 52.50 31.63 34.55
CA ILE A 1133 51.78 32.45 33.56
C ILE A 1133 52.13 31.98 32.14
N ALA A 1134 51.14 31.46 31.44
CA ALA A 1134 51.22 31.08 30.03
C ALA A 1134 50.91 32.27 29.10
N PRO A 1135 51.34 32.25 27.82
CA PRO A 1135 50.85 33.20 26.82
C PRO A 1135 49.34 33.02 26.58
N PRO A 1136 48.61 34.10 26.23
CA PRO A 1136 47.17 34.03 26.05
C PRO A 1136 46.78 33.14 24.86
N SER A 1137 45.82 32.25 25.08
CA SER A 1137 45.24 31.37 24.04
C SER A 1137 44.18 32.06 23.19
N LEU A 1138 43.66 33.21 23.66
CA LEU A 1138 42.68 34.06 22.99
C LEU A 1138 43.27 35.45 22.73
N THR A 1139 42.62 36.25 21.87
CA THR A 1139 43.00 37.66 21.68
C THR A 1139 42.74 38.45 22.97
N LEU A 1140 43.80 38.82 23.70
CA LEU A 1140 43.70 39.66 24.89
C LEU A 1140 44.04 41.11 24.55
N VAL A 1141 43.17 42.05 24.93
CA VAL A 1141 43.46 43.50 24.88
C VAL A 1141 43.94 43.95 26.25
N SER A 1142 45.20 44.39 26.32
CA SER A 1142 45.83 44.86 27.55
C SER A 1142 45.17 46.14 28.06
N SER A 1143 44.70 46.12 29.30
CA SER A 1143 43.98 47.24 29.93
C SER A 1143 44.88 48.44 30.17
N MET A 1144 46.18 48.22 30.35
CA MET A 1144 47.18 49.29 30.50
C MET A 1144 47.47 50.01 29.18
N THR A 1145 47.65 49.25 28.10
CA THR A 1145 48.14 49.81 26.83
C THR A 1145 47.05 50.11 25.83
N GLY A 1146 45.86 49.52 25.99
CA GLY A 1146 44.77 49.53 25.02
C GLY A 1146 45.19 48.94 23.68
N LYS A 1147 45.98 47.86 23.70
CA LYS A 1147 46.49 47.19 22.49
C LYS A 1147 46.37 45.68 22.65
N VAL A 1148 46.24 44.97 21.54
CA VAL A 1148 46.30 43.51 21.49
C VAL A 1148 47.66 43.01 21.96
N VAL A 1149 47.66 42.03 22.86
CA VAL A 1149 48.87 41.30 23.26
C VAL A 1149 49.29 40.39 22.11
N GLU A 1150 50.57 40.48 21.72
CA GLU A 1150 51.11 39.69 20.61
C GLU A 1150 50.96 38.18 20.87
N PRO A 1151 50.52 37.37 19.89
CA PRO A 1151 50.40 35.92 20.06
C PRO A 1151 51.71 35.28 20.52
N GLY A 1152 51.66 34.42 21.54
CA GLY A 1152 52.83 33.75 22.12
C GLY A 1152 53.65 34.62 23.10
N LYS A 1153 53.32 35.91 23.26
CA LYS A 1153 53.96 36.78 24.26
C LYS A 1153 53.38 36.51 25.64
N THR A 1154 54.26 36.23 26.61
CA THR A 1154 53.88 36.08 28.02
C THR A 1154 53.91 37.45 28.71
N LEU A 1155 52.87 37.75 29.50
CA LEU A 1155 52.84 38.94 30.36
C LEU A 1155 53.51 38.55 31.69
N ASP A 1156 54.77 38.95 31.86
CA ASP A 1156 55.58 38.59 33.01
C ASP A 1156 55.07 39.22 34.34
N PRO A 1157 55.56 38.77 35.50
CA PRO A 1157 55.20 39.38 36.79
C PRO A 1157 55.38 40.90 36.85
N ALA A 1158 56.34 41.46 36.11
CA ALA A 1158 56.58 42.91 36.07
C ALA A 1158 55.42 43.66 35.40
N TYR A 1159 54.85 43.12 34.32
CA TYR A 1159 53.63 43.65 33.72
C TYR A 1159 52.49 43.72 34.74
N TRP A 1160 52.23 42.61 35.44
CA TRP A 1160 51.12 42.50 36.40
C TRP A 1160 51.30 43.38 37.63
N ARG A 1161 52.54 43.59 38.08
CA ARG A 1161 52.86 44.56 39.14
C ARG A 1161 52.56 45.99 38.69
N CYS A 1162 52.94 46.38 37.46
CA CYS A 1162 52.61 47.70 36.91
C CYS A 1162 51.10 47.86 36.69
N GLN A 1163 50.41 46.81 36.25
CA GLN A 1163 48.98 46.78 36.03
C GLN A 1163 48.19 47.10 37.31
N ALA A 1164 48.69 46.67 38.47
CA ALA A 1164 48.07 46.96 39.75
C ALA A 1164 48.22 48.42 40.22
N SER A 1165 49.16 49.18 39.68
CA SER A 1165 49.48 50.56 40.13
C SER A 1165 49.22 51.67 39.10
N GLU A 1166 49.15 51.33 37.81
CA GLU A 1166 49.00 52.30 36.71
C GLU A 1166 47.53 52.47 36.26
N PRO A 1167 47.14 53.63 35.71
CA PRO A 1167 45.79 53.85 35.19
C PRO A 1167 45.49 53.04 33.92
N THR A 1168 44.23 52.62 33.77
CA THR A 1168 43.72 51.87 32.61
C THR A 1168 43.42 52.75 31.39
N ALA A 1169 43.76 52.28 30.19
CA ALA A 1169 43.50 52.92 28.91
C ALA A 1169 42.12 52.55 28.32
N THR A 1170 41.03 52.86 29.03
CA THR A 1170 39.66 52.40 28.72
C THR A 1170 39.18 52.78 27.30
N ASP A 1171 39.31 54.04 26.91
CA ASP A 1171 38.82 54.52 25.60
C ASP A 1171 39.51 53.79 24.44
N ARG A 1172 40.83 53.60 24.57
CA ARG A 1172 41.65 52.90 23.58
C ARG A 1172 41.35 51.40 23.52
N CYS A 1173 40.97 50.79 24.64
CA CYS A 1173 40.49 49.42 24.66
C CYS A 1173 39.19 49.29 23.87
N ALA A 1174 38.25 50.23 24.04
CA ALA A 1174 36.98 50.23 23.29
C ALA A 1174 37.20 50.41 21.78
N GLU A 1175 38.07 51.35 21.38
CA GLU A 1175 38.49 51.52 19.98
C GLU A 1175 39.09 50.22 19.40
N THR A 1176 40.00 49.58 20.14
CA THR A 1176 40.64 48.34 19.69
C THR A 1176 39.63 47.20 19.51
N VAL A 1177 38.63 47.09 20.38
CA VAL A 1177 37.57 46.08 20.25
C VAL A 1177 36.74 46.29 18.99
N VAL A 1178 36.43 47.56 18.66
CA VAL A 1178 35.72 47.92 17.41
C VAL A 1178 36.60 47.61 16.20
N ASP A 1179 37.89 47.99 16.22
CA ASP A 1179 38.85 47.71 15.13
C ASP A 1179 39.04 46.21 14.86
N LEU A 1180 38.84 45.37 15.88
CA LEU A 1180 38.87 43.91 15.76
C LEU A 1180 37.61 43.34 15.09
N GLY A 1181 36.64 44.17 14.70
CA GLY A 1181 35.39 43.74 14.06
C GLY A 1181 34.50 42.94 14.99
N VAL A 1182 34.46 43.30 16.27
CA VAL A 1182 33.57 42.66 17.25
C VAL A 1182 32.15 43.20 17.05
N GLU A 1183 31.20 42.29 16.92
CA GLU A 1183 29.79 42.62 16.67
C GLU A 1183 28.93 42.44 17.94
N THR A 1184 29.39 41.64 18.90
CA THR A 1184 28.69 41.41 20.18
C THR A 1184 29.66 41.47 21.35
N ILE A 1185 29.32 42.27 22.36
CA ILE A 1185 30.06 42.38 23.62
C ILE A 1185 29.21 41.78 24.73
N VAL A 1186 29.76 40.79 25.43
CA VAL A 1186 29.18 40.24 26.66
C VAL A 1186 29.90 40.88 27.84
N GLN A 1187 29.16 41.60 28.67
CA GLN A 1187 29.71 42.17 29.90
C GLN A 1187 29.70 41.13 31.02
N ILE A 1188 30.88 40.89 31.57
CA ILE A 1188 31.12 39.94 32.66
C ILE A 1188 31.43 40.75 33.92
N GLY A 1189 30.52 40.73 34.89
CA GLY A 1189 30.66 41.52 36.11
C GLY A 1189 29.35 41.78 36.85
N PRO A 1190 29.39 42.36 38.07
CA PRO A 1190 28.23 42.57 38.93
C PRO A 1190 27.26 43.66 38.45
N ARG A 1191 27.68 44.56 37.54
CA ARG A 1191 26.84 45.62 36.97
C ARG A 1191 27.25 45.92 35.53
N THR A 1192 26.30 46.42 34.73
CA THR A 1192 26.62 47.01 33.44
C THR A 1192 27.44 48.29 33.59
N THR A 1193 28.62 48.33 32.97
CA THR A 1193 29.32 49.60 32.72
C THR A 1193 28.91 50.14 31.35
N PRO A 1194 28.66 51.44 31.17
CA PRO A 1194 28.40 52.01 29.86
C PRO A 1194 29.60 51.72 28.96
N ALA A 1195 29.42 50.87 27.93
CA ALA A 1195 30.38 50.85 26.85
C ALA A 1195 30.23 52.19 26.13
N SER A 1196 31.26 53.04 26.16
CA SER A 1196 31.31 54.23 25.31
C SER A 1196 31.48 53.77 23.86
N ALA A 1197 30.39 53.34 23.23
CA ALA A 1197 30.36 53.10 21.79
C ALA A 1197 30.01 54.42 21.10
N ALA A 1198 30.86 54.80 20.15
CA ALA A 1198 30.77 56.01 19.35
C ALA A 1198 29.41 56.16 18.65
N ASP A 1199 29.01 57.42 18.47
CA ASP A 1199 27.75 57.93 17.91
C ASP A 1199 27.51 57.61 16.41
N ASN A 1200 28.20 56.60 15.85
CA ASN A 1200 28.25 56.31 14.42
C ASN A 1200 27.64 54.93 14.08
N GLY A 1201 26.36 54.69 14.36
CA GLY A 1201 25.49 53.70 13.66
C GLY A 1201 25.86 52.20 13.62
N GLU A 1202 27.09 51.78 13.92
CA GLU A 1202 27.63 50.40 13.85
C GLU A 1202 28.14 49.93 15.23
N ALA A 1203 27.46 50.32 16.31
CA ALA A 1203 27.86 49.89 17.65
C ALA A 1203 27.55 48.39 17.88
N PRO A 1204 28.44 47.63 18.57
CA PRO A 1204 28.20 46.23 18.88
C PRO A 1204 27.02 46.04 19.84
N VAL A 1205 26.34 44.91 19.73
CA VAL A 1205 25.26 44.53 20.66
C VAL A 1205 25.87 44.24 22.03
N VAL A 1206 25.39 44.91 23.07
CA VAL A 1206 25.86 44.72 24.45
C VAL A 1206 24.90 43.83 25.23
N LEU A 1207 25.38 42.70 25.72
CA LEU A 1207 24.64 41.76 26.57
C LEU A 1207 25.17 41.82 27.99
N SER A 1208 24.29 41.75 28.99
CA SER A 1208 24.69 41.81 30.41
C SER A 1208 24.06 40.71 31.25
N CYS A 1209 24.83 40.18 32.18
CA CYS A 1209 24.40 39.19 33.16
C CYS A 1209 24.18 39.81 34.54
N LEU A 1210 23.05 40.47 34.73
CA LEU A 1210 22.58 40.84 36.06
C LEU A 1210 21.80 39.67 36.68
N PRO A 1211 21.68 39.61 38.02
CA PRO A 1211 20.86 38.61 38.67
C PRO A 1211 19.41 38.63 38.17
N GLY A 1212 18.92 37.46 37.76
CA GLY A 1212 17.58 37.30 37.19
C GLY A 1212 17.42 37.74 35.74
N THR A 1213 18.51 38.13 35.04
CA THR A 1213 18.48 38.55 33.62
C THR A 1213 19.29 37.65 32.69
N PHE A 1214 19.88 36.55 33.19
CA PHE A 1214 20.74 35.67 32.38
C PHE A 1214 19.98 35.11 31.18
N VAL A 1215 18.78 34.59 31.40
CA VAL A 1215 17.95 33.98 30.35
C VAL A 1215 17.58 35.01 29.27
N GLU A 1216 17.31 36.27 29.66
CA GLU A 1216 17.10 37.40 28.76
C GLU A 1216 18.37 37.73 27.94
N ALA A 1217 19.55 37.69 28.56
CA ALA A 1217 20.81 37.87 27.86
C ALA A 1217 21.08 36.74 26.85
N VAL A 1218 20.71 35.51 27.18
CA VAL A 1218 20.81 34.35 26.27
C VAL A 1218 19.84 34.48 25.10
N ALA A 1219 18.63 35.00 25.32
CA ALA A 1219 17.71 35.34 24.24
C ALA A 1219 18.34 36.37 23.28
N GLY A 1220 18.94 37.44 23.82
CA GLY A 1220 19.67 38.43 23.02
C GLY A 1220 20.87 37.84 22.27
N ALA A 1221 21.63 36.92 22.89
CA ALA A 1221 22.73 36.20 22.24
C ALA A 1221 22.24 35.34 21.07
N TYR A 1222 21.16 34.59 21.27
CA TYR A 1222 20.56 33.75 20.25
C TYR A 1222 20.05 34.56 19.06
N GLU A 1223 19.35 35.66 19.32
CA GLU A 1223 18.87 36.62 18.31
C GLU A 1223 20.03 37.33 17.59
N ALA A 1224 21.17 37.53 18.25
CA ALA A 1224 22.40 38.03 17.64
C ALA A 1224 23.13 37.00 16.75
N GLY A 1225 22.58 35.78 16.58
CA GLY A 1225 23.16 34.76 15.71
C GLY A 1225 24.19 33.87 16.42
N LEU A 1226 24.39 34.01 17.73
CA LEU A 1226 25.38 33.21 18.46
C LEU A 1226 24.94 31.74 18.65
N PRO A 1227 25.88 30.78 18.64
CA PRO A 1227 25.58 29.35 18.76
C PRO A 1227 25.35 28.96 20.22
N VAL A 1228 24.10 29.05 20.69
CA VAL A 1228 23.72 28.65 22.05
C VAL A 1228 23.65 27.13 22.16
N SER A 1229 24.40 26.55 23.10
CA SER A 1229 24.23 25.19 23.59
C SER A 1229 23.12 25.15 24.63
N PHE A 1230 21.92 24.77 24.20
CA PHE A 1230 20.73 24.73 25.06
C PHE A 1230 20.86 23.78 26.25
N ALA A 1231 21.75 22.79 26.19
CA ALA A 1231 22.01 21.89 27.31
C ALA A 1231 22.44 22.64 28.58
N GLY A 1232 23.25 23.70 28.45
CA GLY A 1232 23.69 24.50 29.60
C GLY A 1232 22.55 25.21 30.34
N LEU A 1233 21.43 25.51 29.66
CA LEU A 1233 20.26 26.16 30.26
C LEU A 1233 19.42 25.22 31.14
N PHE A 1234 19.68 23.92 31.08
CA PHE A 1234 18.96 22.92 31.86
C PHE A 1234 19.96 22.10 32.71
N ALA A 1235 21.16 22.65 32.95
CA ALA A 1235 22.18 22.04 33.79
C ALA A 1235 21.59 21.67 35.16
N GLY A 1236 21.85 20.45 35.63
CA GLY A 1236 21.34 19.95 36.91
C GLY A 1236 19.87 19.49 36.89
N GLU A 1237 19.19 19.56 35.76
CA GLU A 1237 17.81 19.11 35.60
C GLU A 1237 17.73 17.76 34.86
N ALA A 1238 16.59 17.09 34.97
CA ALA A 1238 16.25 15.93 34.15
C ALA A 1238 15.07 16.29 33.23
N ARG A 1239 15.23 16.08 31.91
CA ARG A 1239 14.27 16.56 30.90
C ARG A 1239 13.84 15.46 29.94
N ARG A 1240 12.60 15.58 29.45
CA ARG A 1240 11.98 14.64 28.51
C ARG A 1240 11.86 15.27 27.13
N ARG A 1241 11.99 14.46 26.09
CA ARG A 1241 11.59 14.86 24.74
C ARG A 1241 10.10 14.63 24.54
N ILE A 1242 9.40 15.66 24.06
CA ILE A 1242 7.95 15.67 23.86
C ILE A 1242 7.57 16.00 22.41
N ALA A 1243 6.29 15.82 22.06
CA ALA A 1243 5.76 16.23 20.76
C ALA A 1243 5.71 17.75 20.65
N LEU A 1244 6.29 18.32 19.60
CA LEU A 1244 6.22 19.76 19.31
C LEU A 1244 5.81 20.01 17.86
N PRO A 1245 5.25 21.18 17.53
CA PRO A 1245 4.95 21.55 16.15
C PRO A 1245 6.18 21.46 15.24
N GLY A 1246 5.97 20.95 14.03
CA GLY A 1246 7.01 20.87 12.99
C GLY A 1246 7.14 22.15 12.16
N TYR A 1247 8.20 22.21 11.37
CA TYR A 1247 8.58 23.37 10.56
C TYR A 1247 7.49 23.79 9.55
N PRO A 1248 7.17 25.10 9.47
CA PRO A 1248 6.22 25.64 8.50
C PRO A 1248 6.89 25.93 7.15
N PHE A 1249 6.99 24.91 6.29
CA PHE A 1249 7.51 25.04 4.94
C PHE A 1249 6.79 26.15 4.15
N GLN A 1250 7.54 27.07 3.57
CA GLN A 1250 7.04 28.23 2.82
C GLN A 1250 6.85 27.87 1.35
N ARG A 1251 5.84 27.02 1.13
CA ARG A 1251 5.67 26.33 -0.14
C ARG A 1251 5.26 27.27 -1.28
N ARG A 1252 5.86 27.06 -2.45
CA ARG A 1252 5.49 27.72 -3.71
C ARG A 1252 5.16 26.68 -4.77
N ARG A 1253 4.39 27.07 -5.78
CA ARG A 1253 4.00 26.20 -6.89
C ARG A 1253 5.17 25.92 -7.84
N TYR A 1254 5.43 24.64 -8.10
CA TYR A 1254 6.40 24.10 -9.04
C TYR A 1254 5.74 22.96 -9.85
N TRP A 1255 5.47 23.21 -11.13
CA TRP A 1255 4.84 22.23 -12.02
C TRP A 1255 5.34 22.42 -13.45
N ILE A 1256 5.38 21.34 -14.23
CA ILE A 1256 5.61 21.40 -15.67
C ILE A 1256 4.35 21.86 -16.39
N ALA A 1257 4.46 22.81 -17.32
CA ALA A 1257 3.31 23.26 -18.10
C ALA A 1257 2.98 22.21 -19.17
N THR A 1258 1.76 21.68 -19.15
CA THR A 1258 1.20 20.87 -20.24
C THR A 1258 0.83 21.79 -21.41
N GLN A 1259 0.97 21.32 -22.66
CA GLN A 1259 0.57 22.11 -23.82
C GLN A 1259 -0.93 22.44 -23.72
N ASN A 1260 -1.27 23.73 -23.76
CA ASN A 1260 -2.59 24.16 -24.20
C ASN A 1260 -2.71 23.75 -25.68
N ARG A 1261 -3.18 22.54 -25.96
CA ARG A 1261 -3.66 22.19 -27.29
C ARG A 1261 -4.95 22.98 -27.51
N GLN A 1262 -4.85 24.07 -28.26
CA GLN A 1262 -6.01 24.77 -28.84
C GLN A 1262 -6.84 23.81 -29.70
#